data_AF-A0ABD2NZQ9-F1
#
_entry.id   AF-A0ABD2NZQ9-F1
#
_cell.length_a   1.000
_cell.length_b   1.000
_cell.length_c   1.000
_cell.angle_alpha   90.00
_cell.angle_beta   90.00
_cell.angle_gamma   90.00
#
_symmetry.space_group_name_H-M   'P 1'
#
loop_
_entity.id
_entity.type
_entity.pdbx_description
1 polymer ?
#
loop_
_entity_poly.entity_id
_entity_poly.type
_entity_poly.pdbx_seq_one_letter_code
_entity_poly.pdbx_strand_id
1 'polypeptide(L)'
;MRKGRETLLTLLEAFVYDPLIDWTIGGEVLAGSTFGNIPSINNIKQSRKELEKEITISMFNVRCTEIRTEWNENKADILKEIEGIQGKLQEWLEKDKVISSEEDALQDLHQQMALVKEAEAHGTNKHSLYALPARFDTYHKTKDSLKNAQYDLKSLLSECEKQLQAYTDSLATIEGPEFLNWLMELKAAFREDSVNVFDLVKEFLHNAGKDDMVTQCEESENEIAQLAQHQNASIQKCLQFLQEYKTLINQCPKVYQETHRTYMYLKWLSYMLDTESVTACDMVYENLHNFLDSTNISKHTLNFMVSLDTFYKDTIAHVNKLYEELSVNSTDIQTLDKLYSTARAGISTFLNCEKNADKAFEFVIASELLVLNRNFLTLETAAHRSGDWLIKLTSRDGDWFLDDLVLNGSRAVELINNLPLPHSEDHMLFYQIFNCVRISNNIYKGLHELYFNFHTIILPESMKKIQSEDFSLLQIISDLNKLLMSVGISIPDMIGQMVKKILPCVLMQMEMNSSYDFVLERVSILKGGFSTLVNGPTDALTPGKMLLMGFNGLFEKLSMEWNNLINALGVINLPNSWKKIDQVKDAKNISLHVCNPKVRSILEDIFLLKRLQAISDFFNLSHEMCQSFKGISSVAYSDDQLLKPIRQFIADFISKQLLGITTEHIAYIVCYLLQDLGFDVVEEVEQKDIGAESKVPADDLYHKAGNIFLKQGLFSQNALSQASTLESNLKHAWIKIQETKKLQQKITLLQSTQLRLHNQITIENFMYEEILATFNLYSPVRSKFILDLKNEFNTLQIINEKLGQAVEKQGLLIESAHQRLNWAKGANPEVGEISSAFDNSVKIRDNQLKTLENISARILRISGIILRHELLRSHCIESKALDKTFVNGFEKWRMACQYKSVKSDVLTPTEESIMSLLTKELVEDPDWLGKISEKITTLIANAQDKLTDERGNLFSIYDALFFKVQILKTYYNTHCRLMADVKNLVKSMTKIENYATSTQQFIVEYRSYIENFSTVFQKFKREHKADDVMDIIKLLAYVQENTVKIYDDLLGLETTGKKKWVVRQDGVYLSPGRNVAPQKQDSMTMKGQQRNAYAISVWRRVKMKLEGRDPDPSRKYSAQEQVDYVIREATSLDNLALLYEGWTPWV
;
A
#
# COMPACT_ATOMS: atom_id res chain seq x y z
N MET A 1 1.09 18.39 61.51
CA MET A 1 2.12 17.38 61.14
C MET A 1 2.68 16.66 62.37
N ARG A 2 4.00 16.64 62.64
CA ARG A 2 4.68 15.62 63.50
C ARG A 2 4.01 15.27 64.85
N LYS A 3 3.39 16.22 65.57
CA LYS A 3 2.66 15.96 66.84
C LYS A 3 1.38 15.10 66.69
N GLY A 4 0.71 15.17 65.53
CA GLY A 4 -0.52 14.43 65.21
C GLY A 4 -0.30 13.34 64.16
N ARG A 5 0.92 12.79 64.05
CA ARG A 5 1.27 11.81 63.00
C ARG A 5 0.46 10.52 63.09
N GLU A 6 0.10 10.06 64.29
CA GLU A 6 -0.61 8.79 64.48
C GLU A 6 -1.96 8.83 63.76
N THR A 7 -2.78 9.87 64.00
CA THR A 7 -4.08 10.11 63.35
C THR A 7 -3.97 10.16 61.82
N LEU A 8 -2.94 10.83 61.29
CA LEU A 8 -2.70 10.91 59.84
C LEU A 8 -2.30 9.56 59.24
N LEU A 9 -1.51 8.77 59.96
CA LEU A 9 -1.09 7.44 59.52
C LEU A 9 -2.21 6.41 59.61
N THR A 10 -3.07 6.46 60.62
CA THR A 10 -4.27 5.61 60.71
C THR A 10 -5.28 5.94 59.60
N LEU A 11 -5.46 7.22 59.26
CA LEU A 11 -6.32 7.62 58.13
C LEU A 11 -5.74 7.14 56.78
N LEU A 12 -4.44 7.30 56.58
CA LEU A 12 -3.77 6.82 55.37
C LEU A 12 -3.76 5.28 55.29
N GLU A 13 -3.68 4.59 56.43
CA GLU A 13 -3.81 3.13 56.53
C GLU A 13 -5.21 2.64 56.14
N ALA A 14 -6.26 3.40 56.49
CA ALA A 14 -7.61 3.11 56.00
C ALA A 14 -7.71 3.20 54.46
N PHE A 15 -7.12 4.23 53.84
CA PHE A 15 -7.08 4.35 52.37
C PHE A 15 -6.26 3.24 51.69
N VAL A 16 -5.21 2.72 52.35
CA VAL A 16 -4.44 1.54 51.87
C VAL A 16 -5.27 0.25 51.87
N TYR A 17 -6.38 0.22 52.62
CA TYR A 17 -7.29 -0.93 52.74
C TYR A 17 -8.67 -0.72 52.09
N ASP A 18 -8.92 0.43 51.47
CA ASP A 18 -10.18 0.72 50.77
C ASP A 18 -10.20 0.08 49.38
N PRO A 19 -11.13 -0.86 49.08
CA PRO A 19 -11.23 -1.50 47.76
C PRO A 19 -11.80 -0.59 46.67
N LEU A 20 -12.26 0.63 46.99
CA LEU A 20 -12.73 1.64 46.04
C LEU A 20 -11.61 2.59 45.58
N ILE A 21 -10.44 2.54 46.19
CA ILE A 21 -9.28 3.36 45.81
C ILE A 21 -8.38 2.55 44.88
N ASP A 22 -8.26 2.99 43.62
CA ASP A 22 -7.31 2.38 42.70
C ASP A 22 -5.87 2.78 43.05
N TRP A 23 -5.10 1.78 43.45
CA TRP A 23 -3.68 1.88 43.76
C TRP A 23 -2.80 1.26 42.64
N THR A 24 -3.36 1.02 41.45
CA THR A 24 -2.60 0.66 40.25
C THR A 24 -2.17 1.92 39.51
N ILE A 25 -0.89 1.98 39.12
CA ILE A 25 -0.31 3.21 38.56
C ILE A 25 -0.62 3.28 37.07
N GLY A 26 -1.74 3.92 36.73
CA GLY A 26 -2.02 4.38 35.37
C GLY A 26 -1.20 5.64 35.06
N GLY A 27 -0.14 5.48 34.28
CA GLY A 27 0.75 6.57 33.86
C GLY A 27 2.21 6.12 33.80
N GLU A 28 2.85 6.30 32.65
CA GLU A 28 4.30 6.07 32.50
C GLU A 28 5.09 7.16 33.23
N VAL A 29 6.18 6.80 33.95
CA VAL A 29 7.47 7.53 34.03
C VAL A 29 8.35 7.00 35.19
N LEU A 30 9.64 6.80 34.87
CA LEU A 30 10.81 6.60 35.76
C LEU A 30 10.85 5.40 36.73
N ALA A 31 12.07 5.08 37.18
CA ALA A 31 12.44 3.78 37.72
C ALA A 31 12.86 3.80 39.21
N GLY A 32 12.81 2.62 39.84
CA GLY A 32 13.64 2.27 41.00
C GLY A 32 13.00 2.39 42.40
N SER A 33 12.49 1.28 42.95
CA SER A 33 12.56 0.94 44.40
C SER A 33 11.85 -0.37 44.80
N THR A 34 12.40 -1.54 44.43
CA THR A 34 11.81 -2.87 44.79
C THR A 34 12.82 -3.95 45.23
N PHE A 35 13.79 -3.60 46.09
CA PHE A 35 14.51 -4.63 46.86
C PHE A 35 13.67 -5.09 48.06
N GLY A 36 13.24 -6.36 48.07
CA GLY A 36 12.76 -7.02 49.30
C GLY A 36 11.70 -8.11 49.17
N ASN A 37 12.13 -9.35 48.89
CA ASN A 37 11.59 -10.57 49.51
C ASN A 37 12.52 -11.78 49.23
N ILE A 38 12.56 -12.76 50.14
CA ILE A 38 13.46 -13.92 50.08
C ILE A 38 12.64 -15.23 50.14
N PRO A 39 12.84 -16.17 49.19
CA PRO A 39 12.36 -17.54 49.33
C PRO A 39 13.43 -18.63 49.08
N SER A 40 13.50 -19.59 50.02
CA SER A 40 14.00 -20.99 49.93
C SER A 40 15.27 -21.34 49.12
N ILE A 41 16.25 -21.94 49.80
CA ILE A 41 17.66 -22.11 49.36
C ILE A 41 17.86 -22.85 48.02
N ASN A 42 16.99 -23.78 47.60
CA ASN A 42 17.11 -24.39 46.27
C ASN A 42 16.52 -23.50 45.16
N ASN A 43 15.40 -22.81 45.41
CA ASN A 43 14.92 -21.77 44.49
C ASN A 43 15.89 -20.60 44.43
N ILE A 44 16.68 -20.31 45.48
CA ILE A 44 17.73 -19.28 45.42
C ILE A 44 18.67 -19.51 44.23
N LYS A 45 19.05 -20.74 43.84
CA LYS A 45 19.94 -20.93 42.66
C LYS A 45 19.30 -20.64 41.31
N GLN A 46 17.97 -20.60 41.23
CA GLN A 46 17.21 -20.37 40.01
C GLN A 46 16.68 -18.93 39.99
N SER A 47 15.97 -18.51 41.03
CA SER A 47 15.52 -17.12 41.23
C SER A 47 16.66 -16.11 41.37
N ARG A 48 17.85 -16.48 41.89
CA ARG A 48 19.02 -15.60 41.83
C ARG A 48 19.58 -15.49 40.42
N LYS A 49 19.55 -16.55 39.61
CA LYS A 49 19.94 -16.44 38.19
C LYS A 49 18.94 -15.60 37.41
N GLU A 50 17.64 -15.76 37.68
CA GLU A 50 16.58 -14.95 37.06
C GLU A 50 16.66 -13.49 37.51
N LEU A 51 16.90 -13.22 38.80
CA LEU A 51 17.17 -11.88 39.32
C LEU A 51 18.50 -11.30 38.79
N GLU A 52 19.56 -12.08 38.64
CA GLU A 52 20.82 -11.66 38.01
C GLU A 52 20.60 -11.35 36.51
N LYS A 53 19.74 -12.12 35.80
CA LYS A 53 19.30 -11.82 34.43
C LYS A 53 18.52 -10.49 34.37
N GLU A 54 17.51 -10.32 35.21
CA GLU A 54 16.66 -9.12 35.26
C GLU A 54 17.43 -7.86 35.70
N ILE A 55 18.30 -7.95 36.71
CA ILE A 55 19.19 -6.86 37.12
C ILE A 55 20.16 -6.51 36.00
N THR A 56 20.73 -7.49 35.28
CA THR A 56 21.62 -7.22 34.13
C THR A 56 20.88 -6.43 33.04
N ILE A 57 19.65 -6.82 32.70
CA ILE A 57 18.82 -6.12 31.70
C ILE A 57 18.42 -4.72 32.21
N SER A 58 18.00 -4.59 33.46
CA SER A 58 17.62 -3.29 34.03
C SER A 58 18.81 -2.33 34.13
N MET A 59 20.00 -2.81 34.50
CA MET A 59 21.22 -2.02 34.49
C MET A 59 21.65 -1.65 33.06
N PHE A 60 21.48 -2.56 32.10
CA PHE A 60 21.75 -2.29 30.69
C PHE A 60 20.85 -1.16 30.16
N ASN A 61 19.53 -1.25 30.36
CA ASN A 61 18.58 -0.22 29.93
C ASN A 61 18.84 1.13 30.62
N VAL A 62 19.22 1.15 31.89
CA VAL A 62 19.62 2.39 32.59
C VAL A 62 20.91 2.97 31.98
N ARG A 63 21.96 2.17 31.75
CA ARG A 63 23.17 2.68 31.09
C ARG A 63 22.91 3.15 29.66
N CYS A 64 22.09 2.45 28.89
CA CYS A 64 21.71 2.84 27.52
C CYS A 64 20.79 4.07 27.44
N THR A 65 20.11 4.44 28.53
CA THR A 65 19.40 5.73 28.64
C THR A 65 20.34 6.85 29.10
N GLU A 66 21.24 6.59 30.04
CA GLU A 66 22.27 7.54 30.48
C GLU A 66 23.23 7.96 29.36
N ILE A 67 23.79 7.03 28.57
CA ILE A 67 24.73 7.36 27.49
C ILE A 67 24.05 7.89 26.22
N ARG A 68 22.71 7.92 26.15
CA ARG A 68 21.98 8.05 24.86
C ARG A 68 22.28 9.34 24.09
N THR A 69 22.54 10.44 24.79
CA THR A 69 22.92 11.72 24.19
C THR A 69 24.37 11.70 23.71
N GLU A 70 25.34 11.48 24.61
CA GLU A 70 26.77 11.39 24.28
C GLU A 70 27.05 10.35 23.17
N TRP A 71 26.28 9.26 23.13
CA TRP A 71 26.36 8.22 22.09
C TRP A 71 25.86 8.74 20.75
N ASN A 72 24.69 9.38 20.67
CA ASN A 72 24.18 9.93 19.41
C ASN A 72 24.96 11.16 18.91
N GLU A 73 25.54 11.95 19.80
CA GLU A 73 26.46 13.04 19.44
C GLU A 73 27.76 12.47 18.85
N ASN A 74 28.42 11.52 19.55
CA ASN A 74 29.62 10.86 19.07
C ASN A 74 29.36 9.91 17.86
N LYS A 75 28.09 9.63 17.50
CA LYS A 75 27.68 9.00 16.23
C LYS A 75 27.83 9.99 15.08
N ALA A 76 27.25 11.19 15.24
CA ALA A 76 27.27 12.25 14.25
C ALA A 76 28.69 12.77 13.99
N ASP A 77 29.47 12.99 15.05
CA ASP A 77 30.86 13.46 14.94
C ASP A 77 31.79 12.45 14.23
N ILE A 78 31.61 11.14 14.49
CA ILE A 78 32.35 10.10 13.76
C ILE A 78 31.99 10.10 12.27
N LEU A 79 30.70 10.12 11.92
CA LEU A 79 30.26 10.12 10.52
C LEU A 79 30.81 11.36 9.77
N LYS A 80 30.65 12.54 10.35
CA LYS A 80 31.12 13.82 9.82
C LYS A 80 32.64 13.89 9.61
N GLU A 81 33.44 13.37 10.54
CA GLU A 81 34.89 13.32 10.36
C GLU A 81 35.34 12.21 9.41
N ILE A 82 34.64 11.07 9.34
CA ILE A 82 34.89 10.05 8.31
C ILE A 82 34.66 10.63 6.91
N GLU A 83 33.54 11.31 6.68
CA GLU A 83 33.25 12.00 5.41
C GLU A 83 34.32 13.06 5.09
N GLY A 84 34.71 13.86 6.09
CA GLY A 84 35.78 14.86 5.94
C GLY A 84 37.17 14.27 5.70
N ILE A 85 37.42 13.01 6.09
CA ILE A 85 38.66 12.27 5.79
C ILE A 85 38.56 11.62 4.41
N GLN A 86 37.45 10.95 4.09
CA GLN A 86 37.21 10.35 2.77
C GLN A 86 37.35 11.40 1.65
N GLY A 87 36.73 12.57 1.80
CA GLY A 87 36.85 13.66 0.81
C GLY A 87 38.30 14.14 0.65
N LYS A 88 39.08 14.23 1.73
CA LYS A 88 40.51 14.57 1.64
C LYS A 88 41.41 13.43 1.14
N LEU A 89 41.02 12.16 1.31
CA LEU A 89 41.70 11.01 0.70
C LEU A 89 41.36 10.88 -0.79
N GLN A 90 40.17 11.30 -1.21
CA GLN A 90 39.79 11.46 -2.62
C GLN A 90 40.59 12.60 -3.25
N GLU A 91 40.66 13.77 -2.62
CA GLU A 91 41.51 14.90 -3.05
C GLU A 91 43.00 14.50 -3.13
N TRP A 92 43.48 13.69 -2.18
CA TRP A 92 44.82 13.10 -2.22
C TRP A 92 44.98 12.13 -3.41
N LEU A 93 44.04 11.22 -3.65
CA LEU A 93 44.08 10.30 -4.80
C LEU A 93 43.96 11.01 -6.15
N GLU A 94 43.24 12.12 -6.22
CA GLU A 94 43.18 12.97 -7.42
C GLU A 94 44.52 13.66 -7.66
N LYS A 95 45.17 14.18 -6.61
CA LYS A 95 46.51 14.79 -6.73
C LYS A 95 47.62 13.76 -6.98
N ASP A 96 47.55 12.58 -6.38
CA ASP A 96 48.45 11.45 -6.63
C ASP A 96 48.32 10.95 -8.08
N LYS A 97 47.09 10.87 -8.61
CA LYS A 97 46.84 10.61 -10.05
C LYS A 97 47.33 11.74 -10.95
N VAL A 98 47.16 13.01 -10.58
CA VAL A 98 47.71 14.14 -11.35
C VAL A 98 49.22 14.07 -11.39
N ILE A 99 49.88 13.84 -10.25
CA ILE A 99 51.34 13.69 -10.16
C ILE A 99 51.80 12.47 -10.96
N SER A 100 51.14 11.30 -10.84
CA SER A 100 51.43 10.13 -11.69
C SER A 100 51.27 10.46 -13.17
N SER A 101 50.23 11.20 -13.57
CA SER A 101 49.99 11.54 -14.97
C SER A 101 50.95 12.60 -15.52
N GLU A 102 51.46 13.51 -14.69
CA GLU A 102 52.52 14.47 -15.06
C GLU A 102 53.91 13.80 -14.97
N GLU A 103 54.11 12.75 -14.15
CA GLU A 103 55.29 11.87 -14.15
C GLU A 103 55.34 10.98 -15.39
N ASP A 104 54.22 10.35 -15.76
CA ASP A 104 54.04 9.59 -17.00
C ASP A 104 54.19 10.50 -18.21
N ALA A 105 53.57 11.70 -18.21
CA ALA A 105 53.75 12.68 -19.28
C ALA A 105 55.18 13.22 -19.36
N LEU A 106 55.89 13.37 -18.24
CA LEU A 106 57.31 13.73 -18.21
C LEU A 106 58.18 12.59 -18.76
N GLN A 107 57.87 11.33 -18.42
CA GLN A 107 58.53 10.15 -18.98
C GLN A 107 58.26 10.02 -20.49
N ASP A 108 57.05 10.30 -20.95
CA ASP A 108 56.71 10.37 -22.36
C ASP A 108 57.38 11.54 -23.07
N LEU A 109 57.47 12.73 -22.47
CA LEU A 109 58.25 13.85 -23.02
C LEU A 109 59.74 13.49 -23.11
N HIS A 110 60.29 12.73 -22.17
CA HIS A 110 61.65 12.19 -22.24
C HIS A 110 61.82 11.12 -23.33
N GLN A 111 60.84 10.23 -23.54
CA GLN A 111 60.84 9.28 -24.67
C GLN A 111 60.72 9.99 -26.02
N GLN A 112 59.86 11.00 -26.13
CA GLN A 112 59.70 11.84 -27.32
C GLN A 112 60.99 12.61 -27.62
N MET A 113 61.64 13.18 -26.59
CA MET A 113 62.96 13.80 -26.72
C MET A 113 64.03 12.79 -27.20
N ALA A 114 64.06 11.59 -26.64
CA ALA A 114 65.01 10.54 -27.05
C ALA A 114 64.82 10.17 -28.53
N LEU A 115 63.59 9.94 -28.97
CA LEU A 115 63.25 9.66 -30.37
C LEU A 115 63.57 10.82 -31.32
N VAL A 116 63.33 12.07 -30.90
CA VAL A 116 63.72 13.28 -31.65
C VAL A 116 65.25 13.34 -31.81
N LYS A 117 66.01 13.07 -30.73
CA LYS A 117 67.49 13.03 -30.78
C LYS A 117 68.04 11.86 -31.59
N GLU A 118 67.36 10.72 -31.61
CA GLU A 118 67.66 9.58 -32.50
C GLU A 118 67.47 9.95 -33.98
N ALA A 119 66.39 10.66 -34.31
CA ALA A 119 66.14 11.18 -35.67
C ALA A 119 67.13 12.28 -36.10
N GLU A 120 67.54 13.16 -35.19
CA GLU A 120 68.63 14.12 -35.44
C GLU A 120 69.96 13.41 -35.71
N ALA A 121 70.31 12.40 -34.90
CA ALA A 121 71.58 11.67 -35.01
C ALA A 121 71.68 10.77 -36.26
N HIS A 122 70.57 10.22 -36.75
CA HIS A 122 70.55 9.37 -37.94
C HIS A 122 70.42 10.11 -39.29
N GLY A 123 70.05 11.40 -39.24
CA GLY A 123 69.95 12.27 -40.41
C GLY A 123 68.68 12.10 -41.26
N THR A 124 68.42 13.12 -42.07
CA THR A 124 67.11 13.42 -42.70
C THR A 124 66.49 12.35 -43.59
N ASN A 125 67.26 11.35 -44.03
CA ASN A 125 66.83 10.37 -45.04
C ASN A 125 66.68 8.93 -44.50
N LYS A 126 66.61 8.72 -43.17
CA LYS A 126 66.62 7.36 -42.58
C LYS A 126 65.61 7.05 -41.46
N HIS A 127 65.06 8.05 -40.77
CA HIS A 127 64.21 7.82 -39.59
C HIS A 127 62.71 7.98 -39.86
N SER A 128 61.83 7.18 -39.21
CA SER A 128 60.38 7.21 -39.45
C SER A 128 59.75 8.57 -39.16
N LEU A 129 60.26 9.27 -38.14
CA LEU A 129 59.78 10.57 -37.69
C LEU A 129 59.73 11.64 -38.80
N TYR A 130 60.62 11.59 -39.80
CA TYR A 130 60.59 12.53 -40.93
C TYR A 130 59.34 12.37 -41.83
N ALA A 131 58.58 11.29 -41.68
CA ALA A 131 57.29 11.09 -42.35
C ALA A 131 56.08 11.59 -41.54
N LEU A 132 56.24 12.06 -40.29
CA LEU A 132 55.12 12.59 -39.48
C LEU A 132 54.50 13.87 -40.08
N PRO A 133 55.25 14.88 -40.58
CA PRO A 133 54.64 16.09 -41.14
C PRO A 133 53.68 15.79 -42.31
N ALA A 134 54.02 14.83 -43.16
CA ALA A 134 53.17 14.36 -44.26
C ALA A 134 51.91 13.60 -43.80
N ARG A 135 51.88 13.10 -42.56
CA ARG A 135 50.74 12.39 -41.95
C ARG A 135 49.87 13.29 -41.05
N PHE A 136 50.45 14.34 -40.47
CA PHE A 136 49.83 15.27 -39.50
C PHE A 136 48.43 15.75 -39.95
N ASP A 137 48.33 16.26 -41.18
CA ASP A 137 47.10 16.82 -41.75
C ASP A 137 46.01 15.75 -42.01
N THR A 138 46.34 14.45 -41.90
CA THR A 138 45.39 13.32 -41.94
C THR A 138 45.05 12.75 -40.56
N TYR A 139 45.90 13.02 -39.56
CA TYR A 139 45.71 12.61 -38.17
C TYR A 139 44.82 13.60 -37.42
N HIS A 140 45.11 14.90 -37.52
CA HIS A 140 44.33 15.97 -36.89
C HIS A 140 42.86 15.88 -37.31
N LYS A 141 42.60 15.70 -38.62
CA LYS A 141 41.24 15.50 -39.17
C LYS A 141 40.52 14.27 -38.60
N THR A 142 41.22 13.19 -38.24
CA THR A 142 40.61 12.03 -37.57
C THR A 142 40.44 12.20 -36.06
N LYS A 143 41.32 12.97 -35.39
CA LYS A 143 41.16 13.29 -33.96
C LYS A 143 40.01 14.27 -33.74
N ASP A 144 39.86 15.25 -34.64
CA ASP A 144 38.74 16.19 -34.66
C ASP A 144 37.42 15.49 -34.99
N SER A 145 37.37 14.61 -36.00
CA SER A 145 36.13 13.92 -36.35
C SER A 145 35.64 13.00 -35.23
N LEU A 146 36.56 12.32 -34.52
CA LEU A 146 36.22 11.51 -33.34
C LEU A 146 35.71 12.39 -32.18
N LYS A 147 36.42 13.48 -31.84
CA LYS A 147 35.98 14.44 -30.80
C LYS A 147 34.62 15.04 -31.11
N ASN A 148 34.40 15.48 -32.36
CA ASN A 148 33.15 16.09 -32.79
C ASN A 148 32.00 15.08 -32.78
N ALA A 149 32.22 13.83 -33.22
CA ALA A 149 31.23 12.77 -33.13
C ALA A 149 30.89 12.41 -31.67
N GLN A 150 31.89 12.35 -30.78
CA GLN A 150 31.67 12.08 -29.36
C GLN A 150 30.91 13.24 -28.67
N TYR A 151 31.20 14.49 -29.05
CA TYR A 151 30.48 15.68 -28.58
C TYR A 151 29.02 15.67 -29.06
N ASP A 152 28.79 15.41 -30.35
CA ASP A 152 27.44 15.32 -30.93
C ASP A 152 26.60 14.25 -30.22
N LEU A 153 27.16 13.05 -29.98
CA LEU A 153 26.46 11.99 -29.23
C LEU A 153 26.19 12.37 -27.78
N LYS A 154 27.16 12.93 -27.06
CA LYS A 154 26.99 13.35 -25.65
C LYS A 154 25.97 14.49 -25.52
N SER A 155 25.92 15.41 -26.48
CA SER A 155 24.89 16.45 -26.55
C SER A 155 23.49 15.86 -26.78
N LEU A 156 23.36 14.86 -27.65
CA LEU A 156 22.09 14.20 -27.95
C LEU A 156 21.60 13.35 -26.77
N LEU A 157 22.51 12.63 -26.11
CA LEU A 157 22.24 11.86 -24.88
C LEU A 157 21.74 12.78 -23.76
N SER A 158 22.44 13.89 -23.48
CA SER A 158 22.03 14.85 -22.45
C SER A 158 20.70 15.54 -22.74
N GLU A 159 20.33 15.68 -24.01
CA GLU A 159 19.00 16.17 -24.39
C GLU A 159 17.92 15.10 -24.14
N CYS A 160 18.16 13.83 -24.49
CA CYS A 160 17.25 12.73 -24.15
C CYS A 160 17.02 12.59 -22.64
N GLU A 161 18.08 12.71 -21.83
CA GLU A 161 17.98 12.71 -20.35
C GLU A 161 17.07 13.83 -19.83
N LYS A 162 17.33 15.08 -20.21
CA LYS A 162 16.52 16.25 -19.79
C LYS A 162 15.05 16.09 -20.19
N GLN A 163 14.80 15.58 -21.40
CA GLN A 163 13.46 15.38 -21.91
C GLN A 163 12.67 14.29 -21.16
N LEU A 164 13.34 13.25 -20.65
CA LEU A 164 12.73 12.20 -19.84
C LEU A 164 12.55 12.64 -18.37
N GLN A 165 13.54 13.33 -17.80
CA GLN A 165 13.44 13.88 -16.45
C GLN A 165 12.27 14.87 -16.35
N ALA A 166 12.19 15.85 -17.26
CA ALA A 166 11.10 16.82 -17.28
C ALA A 166 9.70 16.19 -17.46
N TYR A 167 9.60 15.04 -18.15
CA TYR A 167 8.36 14.27 -18.26
C TYR A 167 8.02 13.56 -16.95
N THR A 168 9.00 12.92 -16.30
CA THR A 168 8.85 12.24 -15.01
C THR A 168 8.46 13.23 -13.90
N ASP A 169 9.12 14.39 -13.85
CA ASP A 169 8.79 15.48 -12.93
C ASP A 169 7.38 16.03 -13.17
N SER A 170 6.94 16.11 -14.43
CA SER A 170 5.59 16.55 -14.79
C SER A 170 4.53 15.54 -14.35
N LEU A 171 4.76 14.24 -14.52
CA LEU A 171 3.87 13.19 -13.98
C LEU A 171 3.82 13.24 -12.45
N ALA A 172 4.97 13.33 -11.79
CA ALA A 172 5.06 13.46 -10.33
C ALA A 172 4.32 14.71 -9.80
N THR A 173 4.30 15.81 -10.57
CA THR A 173 3.54 17.02 -10.22
C THR A 173 2.01 16.80 -10.33
N ILE A 174 1.56 16.02 -11.33
CA ILE A 174 0.14 15.61 -11.48
C ILE A 174 -0.26 14.54 -10.44
N GLU A 175 0.72 13.81 -9.87
CA GLU A 175 0.52 12.87 -8.76
C GLU A 175 0.53 13.52 -7.37
N GLY A 176 1.32 14.58 -7.19
CA GLY A 176 1.47 15.29 -5.94
C GLY A 176 0.24 16.11 -5.51
N PRO A 177 0.23 16.61 -4.26
CA PRO A 177 -0.85 17.44 -3.74
C PRO A 177 -1.01 18.78 -4.47
N GLU A 178 0.01 19.25 -5.21
CA GLU A 178 -0.08 20.49 -6.01
C GLU A 178 -1.25 20.49 -6.99
N PHE A 179 -1.54 19.37 -7.65
CA PHE A 179 -2.68 19.25 -8.57
C PHE A 179 -4.03 19.51 -7.87
N LEU A 180 -4.18 19.03 -6.62
CA LEU A 180 -5.37 19.29 -5.81
C LEU A 180 -5.40 20.73 -5.31
N ASN A 181 -4.25 21.30 -4.95
CA ASN A 181 -4.15 22.70 -4.52
C ASN A 181 -4.59 23.65 -5.65
N TRP A 182 -4.12 23.45 -6.88
CA TRP A 182 -4.56 24.28 -8.02
C TRP A 182 -6.07 24.19 -8.24
N LEU A 183 -6.68 23.00 -8.11
CA LEU A 183 -8.14 22.82 -8.18
C LEU A 183 -8.90 23.48 -7.02
N MET A 184 -8.28 23.73 -5.87
CA MET A 184 -8.87 24.52 -4.78
C MET A 184 -8.66 26.02 -5.00
N GLU A 185 -7.47 26.44 -5.44
CA GLU A 185 -7.12 27.84 -5.74
C GLU A 185 -8.00 28.41 -6.86
N LEU A 186 -8.23 27.64 -7.94
CA LEU A 186 -9.15 28.01 -9.03
C LEU A 186 -10.61 28.22 -8.57
N LYS A 187 -11.05 27.45 -7.56
CA LYS A 187 -12.38 27.58 -6.93
C LYS A 187 -12.43 28.71 -5.90
N ALA A 188 -11.29 29.08 -5.30
CA ALA A 188 -11.19 30.20 -4.38
C ALA A 188 -11.11 31.56 -5.12
N ALA A 189 -10.45 31.59 -6.28
CA ALA A 189 -10.27 32.79 -7.10
C ALA A 189 -11.59 33.31 -7.71
N PHE A 190 -12.51 32.41 -8.08
CA PHE A 190 -13.80 32.77 -8.68
C PHE A 190 -14.94 32.77 -7.66
N ARG A 191 -15.00 33.85 -6.86
CA ARG A 191 -16.23 34.27 -6.17
C ARG A 191 -16.79 35.49 -6.87
N GLU A 192 -18.10 35.48 -7.12
CA GLU A 192 -18.78 36.39 -8.05
C GLU A 192 -18.69 37.88 -7.64
N ASP A 193 -18.48 38.15 -6.35
CA ASP A 193 -18.48 39.50 -5.76
C ASP A 193 -17.23 40.37 -6.05
N SER A 194 -16.21 39.85 -6.75
CA SER A 194 -14.83 40.39 -6.67
C SER A 194 -14.26 41.10 -7.92
N VAL A 195 -15.03 41.26 -9.00
CA VAL A 195 -14.50 41.71 -10.30
C VAL A 195 -14.69 43.21 -10.57
N ASN A 196 -15.76 43.82 -10.06
CA ASN A 196 -16.10 45.24 -10.31
C ASN A 196 -15.33 46.16 -9.34
N VAL A 197 -14.19 46.67 -9.79
CA VAL A 197 -13.33 47.59 -9.05
C VAL A 197 -13.75 49.04 -9.29
N PHE A 198 -14.17 49.39 -10.51
CA PHE A 198 -14.58 50.74 -10.89
C PHE A 198 -15.97 51.14 -10.40
N ASP A 199 -16.86 50.21 -10.00
CA ASP A 199 -18.15 50.57 -9.38
C ASP A 199 -17.96 51.46 -8.13
N LEU A 200 -16.84 51.32 -7.41
CA LEU A 200 -16.46 52.19 -6.27
C LEU A 200 -16.17 53.66 -6.67
N VAL A 201 -15.88 53.91 -7.95
CA VAL A 201 -15.40 55.22 -8.48
C VAL A 201 -16.32 55.77 -9.57
N LYS A 202 -17.29 54.97 -10.02
CA LYS A 202 -18.28 55.24 -11.07
C LYS A 202 -19.09 56.50 -10.83
N GLU A 203 -19.69 56.64 -9.65
CA GLU A 203 -20.44 57.85 -9.26
C GLU A 203 -19.53 59.09 -9.20
N PHE A 204 -18.29 58.95 -8.75
CA PHE A 204 -17.30 60.03 -8.73
C PHE A 204 -16.88 60.48 -10.15
N LEU A 205 -16.67 59.54 -11.08
CA LEU A 205 -16.33 59.85 -12.48
C LEU A 205 -17.50 60.45 -13.26
N HIS A 206 -18.72 59.98 -13.02
CA HIS A 206 -19.96 60.57 -13.57
C HIS A 206 -20.13 62.02 -13.08
N ASN A 207 -20.06 62.24 -11.77
CA ASN A 207 -20.12 63.59 -11.17
C ASN A 207 -18.96 64.51 -11.61
N ALA A 208 -17.83 63.95 -12.09
CA ALA A 208 -16.72 64.69 -12.67
C ALA A 208 -16.85 64.98 -14.19
N GLY A 209 -17.97 64.61 -14.82
CA GLY A 209 -18.19 64.81 -16.27
C GLY A 209 -17.24 63.99 -17.15
N LYS A 210 -17.08 62.70 -16.81
CA LYS A 210 -16.19 61.75 -17.49
C LYS A 210 -16.90 60.44 -17.87
N ASP A 211 -18.10 60.56 -18.42
CA ASP A 211 -18.91 59.43 -18.88
C ASP A 211 -18.17 58.54 -19.90
N ASP A 212 -17.44 59.14 -20.85
CA ASP A 212 -16.58 58.43 -21.82
C ASP A 212 -15.49 57.57 -21.15
N MET A 213 -15.10 57.88 -19.91
CA MET A 213 -14.16 57.10 -19.13
C MET A 213 -14.86 56.03 -18.30
N VAL A 214 -16.09 56.28 -17.82
CA VAL A 214 -16.90 55.27 -17.14
C VAL A 214 -17.20 54.11 -18.10
N THR A 215 -17.64 54.39 -19.34
CA THR A 215 -17.90 53.35 -20.34
C THR A 215 -16.65 52.55 -20.67
N GLN A 216 -15.48 53.18 -20.86
CA GLN A 216 -14.20 52.49 -21.07
C GLN A 216 -13.79 51.62 -19.87
N CYS A 217 -14.08 52.05 -18.65
CA CYS A 217 -13.85 51.27 -17.44
C CYS A 217 -14.76 50.03 -17.41
N GLU A 218 -16.07 50.20 -17.63
CA GLU A 218 -17.05 49.11 -17.69
C GLU A 218 -16.74 48.11 -18.82
N GLU A 219 -16.37 48.58 -20.02
CA GLU A 219 -15.94 47.74 -21.14
C GLU A 219 -14.68 46.93 -20.78
N SER A 220 -13.69 47.54 -20.12
CA SER A 220 -12.47 46.86 -19.70
C SER A 220 -12.71 45.79 -18.61
N GLU A 221 -13.63 46.04 -17.67
CA GLU A 221 -14.00 45.06 -16.65
C GLU A 221 -14.75 43.88 -17.27
N ASN A 222 -15.65 44.13 -18.21
CA ASN A 222 -16.33 43.07 -18.96
C ASN A 222 -15.37 42.26 -19.85
N GLU A 223 -14.40 42.90 -20.53
CA GLU A 223 -13.35 42.21 -21.31
C GLU A 223 -12.53 41.28 -20.39
N ILE A 224 -12.05 41.77 -19.25
CA ILE A 224 -11.24 40.99 -18.31
C ILE A 224 -12.05 39.89 -17.60
N ALA A 225 -13.29 40.16 -17.20
CA ALA A 225 -14.17 39.17 -16.58
C ALA A 225 -14.41 37.97 -17.50
N GLN A 226 -14.75 38.24 -18.77
CA GLN A 226 -14.99 37.21 -19.77
C GLN A 226 -13.70 36.45 -20.12
N LEU A 227 -12.57 37.15 -20.32
CA LEU A 227 -11.28 36.49 -20.61
C LEU A 227 -10.83 35.61 -19.43
N ALA A 228 -10.94 36.07 -18.19
CA ALA A 228 -10.60 35.26 -17.01
C ALA A 228 -11.54 34.06 -16.84
N GLN A 229 -12.85 34.22 -17.07
CA GLN A 229 -13.81 33.11 -17.03
C GLN A 229 -13.49 32.05 -18.10
N HIS A 230 -13.16 32.48 -19.32
CA HIS A 230 -12.72 31.58 -20.39
C HIS A 230 -11.37 30.91 -20.08
N GLN A 231 -10.43 31.64 -19.46
CA GLN A 231 -9.14 31.10 -19.01
C GLN A 231 -9.36 29.97 -18.00
N ASN A 232 -10.19 30.19 -16.97
CA ASN A 232 -10.54 29.18 -15.97
C ASN A 232 -11.23 27.96 -16.60
N ALA A 233 -12.16 28.17 -17.53
CA ALA A 233 -12.83 27.08 -18.24
C ALA A 233 -11.85 26.21 -19.07
N SER A 234 -10.89 26.82 -19.77
CA SER A 234 -9.88 26.09 -20.54
C SER A 234 -8.84 25.42 -19.62
N ILE A 235 -8.44 26.08 -18.53
CA ILE A 235 -7.64 25.48 -17.44
C ILE A 235 -8.29 24.21 -16.90
N GLN A 236 -9.59 24.24 -16.58
CA GLN A 236 -10.31 23.07 -16.04
C GLN A 236 -10.35 21.91 -17.03
N LYS A 237 -10.55 22.17 -18.34
CA LYS A 237 -10.44 21.14 -19.38
C LYS A 237 -9.02 20.58 -19.50
N CYS A 238 -7.99 21.42 -19.47
CA CYS A 238 -6.60 20.97 -19.48
C CYS A 238 -6.30 20.07 -18.27
N LEU A 239 -6.77 20.43 -17.07
CA LEU A 239 -6.62 19.61 -15.87
C LEU A 239 -7.39 18.27 -16.00
N GLN A 240 -8.58 18.26 -16.59
CA GLN A 240 -9.31 17.03 -16.90
C GLN A 240 -8.51 16.13 -17.85
N PHE A 241 -8.02 16.65 -18.99
CA PHE A 241 -7.21 15.88 -19.94
C PHE A 241 -5.91 15.35 -19.31
N LEU A 242 -5.23 16.14 -18.47
CA LEU A 242 -4.05 15.69 -17.72
C LEU A 242 -4.39 14.58 -16.71
N GLN A 243 -5.55 14.64 -16.07
CA GLN A 243 -6.05 13.59 -15.18
C GLN A 243 -6.42 12.31 -15.95
N GLU A 244 -7.09 12.43 -17.09
CA GLU A 244 -7.43 11.30 -17.98
C GLU A 244 -6.15 10.61 -18.48
N TYR A 245 -5.19 11.38 -19.00
CA TYR A 245 -3.87 10.89 -19.43
C TYR A 245 -3.14 10.13 -18.32
N LYS A 246 -3.05 10.73 -17.12
CA LYS A 246 -2.49 10.08 -15.92
C LYS A 246 -3.19 8.75 -15.63
N THR A 247 -4.53 8.70 -15.67
CA THR A 247 -5.24 7.45 -15.39
C THR A 247 -5.02 6.37 -16.44
N LEU A 248 -4.71 6.71 -17.70
CA LEU A 248 -4.32 5.75 -18.73
C LEU A 248 -2.87 5.27 -18.54
N ILE A 249 -1.91 6.20 -18.45
CA ILE A 249 -0.47 5.87 -18.32
C ILE A 249 -0.17 5.05 -17.07
N ASN A 250 -0.85 5.34 -15.94
CA ASN A 250 -0.69 4.59 -14.69
C ASN A 250 -1.34 3.19 -14.72
N GLN A 251 -1.96 2.80 -15.84
CA GLN A 251 -2.49 1.46 -16.10
C GLN A 251 -1.79 0.75 -17.27
N CYS A 252 -0.84 1.41 -17.95
CA CYS A 252 0.04 0.75 -18.92
C CYS A 252 1.14 -0.06 -18.20
N PRO A 253 1.60 -1.20 -18.75
CA PRO A 253 2.81 -1.88 -18.27
C PRO A 253 4.05 -0.99 -18.42
N LYS A 254 5.09 -1.18 -17.59
CA LYS A 254 6.32 -0.36 -17.64
C LYS A 254 7.07 -0.53 -18.96
N VAL A 255 6.93 -1.70 -19.59
CA VAL A 255 7.38 -2.00 -20.96
C VAL A 255 6.89 -0.95 -21.99
N TYR A 256 5.70 -0.35 -21.80
CA TYR A 256 5.20 0.72 -22.67
C TYR A 256 5.93 2.07 -22.46
N GLN A 257 6.45 2.31 -21.26
CA GLN A 257 7.30 3.48 -20.98
C GLN A 257 8.71 3.23 -21.54
N GLU A 258 9.28 2.04 -21.35
CA GLU A 258 10.60 1.64 -21.86
C GLU A 258 10.69 1.58 -23.39
N THR A 259 9.59 1.29 -24.09
CA THR A 259 9.56 1.31 -25.57
C THR A 259 9.45 2.72 -26.17
N HIS A 260 9.47 3.80 -25.36
CA HIS A 260 9.48 5.16 -25.87
C HIS A 260 10.76 5.48 -26.64
N ARG A 261 10.63 6.17 -27.78
CA ARG A 261 11.73 6.54 -28.68
C ARG A 261 12.90 7.20 -27.94
N THR A 262 12.63 8.15 -27.04
CA THR A 262 13.67 8.88 -26.28
C THR A 262 14.40 7.98 -25.29
N TYR A 263 13.72 7.02 -24.67
CA TYR A 263 14.32 6.04 -23.75
C TYR A 263 15.18 5.02 -24.50
N MET A 264 14.66 4.46 -25.60
CA MET A 264 15.43 3.56 -26.48
C MET A 264 16.67 4.26 -27.04
N TYR A 265 16.56 5.53 -27.43
CA TYR A 265 17.70 6.31 -27.94
C TYR A 265 18.75 6.54 -26.86
N LEU A 266 18.37 6.96 -25.64
CA LEU A 266 19.28 7.09 -24.49
C LEU A 266 20.03 5.77 -24.23
N LYS A 267 19.32 4.64 -24.22
CA LYS A 267 19.86 3.29 -24.02
C LYS A 267 20.84 2.86 -25.13
N TRP A 268 20.61 3.27 -26.38
CA TRP A 268 21.52 3.00 -27.48
C TRP A 268 22.74 3.95 -27.50
N LEU A 269 22.57 5.22 -27.13
CA LEU A 269 23.65 6.21 -27.07
C LEU A 269 24.67 5.88 -25.98
N SER A 270 24.20 5.52 -24.78
CA SER A 270 25.05 5.05 -23.68
C SER A 270 25.85 3.81 -24.11
N TYR A 271 25.17 2.76 -24.59
CA TYR A 271 25.83 1.54 -25.08
C TYR A 271 26.89 1.79 -26.17
N MET A 272 26.65 2.74 -27.10
CA MET A 272 27.63 3.10 -28.14
C MET A 272 28.83 3.91 -27.61
N LEU A 273 28.64 4.71 -26.56
CA LEU A 273 29.70 5.48 -25.91
C LEU A 273 30.53 4.61 -24.95
N ASP A 274 29.90 3.67 -24.23
CA ASP A 274 30.55 2.77 -23.28
C ASP A 274 31.44 1.71 -23.97
N THR A 275 31.09 1.32 -25.21
CA THR A 275 31.78 0.23 -25.93
C THR A 275 32.74 0.70 -27.03
N GLU A 276 32.64 1.96 -27.48
CA GLU A 276 33.45 2.60 -28.55
C GLU A 276 33.80 1.70 -29.75
N SER A 277 32.86 0.85 -30.21
CA SER A 277 33.13 -0.23 -31.18
C SER A 277 32.17 -0.24 -32.37
N VAL A 278 32.67 -0.67 -33.55
CA VAL A 278 31.87 -0.77 -34.78
C VAL A 278 30.78 -1.84 -34.64
N THR A 279 31.07 -2.96 -33.98
CA THR A 279 30.11 -4.05 -33.73
C THR A 279 28.95 -3.62 -32.84
N ALA A 280 29.17 -2.76 -31.84
CA ALA A 280 28.08 -2.18 -31.06
C ALA A 280 27.21 -1.23 -31.88
N CYS A 281 27.80 -0.43 -32.79
CA CYS A 281 27.04 0.37 -33.74
C CYS A 281 26.19 -0.51 -34.67
N ASP A 282 26.74 -1.62 -35.17
CA ASP A 282 26.01 -2.53 -36.06
C ASP A 282 24.82 -3.20 -35.32
N MET A 283 25.01 -3.63 -34.06
CA MET A 283 23.91 -4.11 -33.21
C MET A 283 22.84 -3.04 -32.96
N VAL A 284 23.22 -1.78 -32.73
CA VAL A 284 22.26 -0.68 -32.57
C VAL A 284 21.48 -0.41 -33.85
N TYR A 285 22.13 -0.54 -35.02
CA TYR A 285 21.47 -0.39 -36.32
C TYR A 285 20.40 -1.47 -36.56
N GLU A 286 20.70 -2.73 -36.25
CA GLU A 286 19.70 -3.81 -36.34
C GLU A 286 18.52 -3.57 -35.37
N ASN A 287 18.79 -3.11 -34.14
CA ASN A 287 17.74 -2.79 -33.18
C ASN A 287 16.89 -1.59 -33.61
N LEU A 288 17.48 -0.56 -34.21
CA LEU A 288 16.78 0.59 -34.79
C LEU A 288 15.88 0.16 -35.97
N HIS A 289 16.38 -0.68 -36.87
CA HIS A 289 15.62 -1.18 -38.01
C HIS A 289 14.42 -2.02 -37.56
N ASN A 290 14.63 -2.95 -36.62
CA ASN A 290 13.54 -3.76 -36.04
C ASN A 290 12.50 -2.93 -35.27
N PHE A 291 12.90 -1.81 -34.67
CA PHE A 291 11.99 -0.87 -34.00
C PHE A 291 11.10 -0.10 -34.98
N LEU A 292 11.59 0.18 -36.19
CA LEU A 292 10.84 0.89 -37.24
C LEU A 292 9.97 -0.08 -38.09
N ASP A 293 10.42 -1.31 -38.31
CA ASP A 293 9.73 -2.34 -39.13
C ASP A 293 8.67 -3.14 -38.34
N SER A 294 7.99 -2.52 -37.36
CA SER A 294 7.26 -3.16 -36.25
C SER A 294 6.00 -3.95 -36.65
N THR A 295 6.18 -5.06 -37.36
CA THR A 295 5.12 -5.84 -38.03
C THR A 295 4.72 -7.11 -37.27
N ASN A 296 5.65 -7.76 -36.55
CA ASN A 296 5.39 -9.04 -35.87
C ASN A 296 4.53 -8.92 -34.59
N ILE A 297 4.59 -7.78 -33.88
CA ILE A 297 3.81 -7.52 -32.64
C ILE A 297 2.29 -7.44 -32.93
N SER A 298 1.90 -7.27 -34.20
CA SER A 298 0.51 -7.06 -34.62
C SER A 298 -0.46 -8.19 -34.25
N LYS A 299 -0.07 -9.46 -34.41
CA LYS A 299 -1.02 -10.59 -34.42
C LYS A 299 -1.54 -10.96 -33.04
N HIS A 300 -0.68 -11.01 -32.02
CA HIS A 300 -1.11 -11.36 -30.66
C HIS A 300 -1.98 -10.26 -30.06
N THR A 301 -1.53 -9.01 -30.20
CA THR A 301 -2.24 -7.79 -29.82
C THR A 301 -3.63 -7.71 -30.46
N LEU A 302 -3.75 -7.91 -31.78
CA LEU A 302 -5.03 -7.86 -32.48
C LEU A 302 -5.98 -8.99 -32.04
N ASN A 303 -5.47 -10.22 -31.88
CA ASN A 303 -6.28 -11.35 -31.39
C ASN A 303 -6.81 -11.09 -29.97
N PHE A 304 -5.99 -10.51 -29.10
CA PHE A 304 -6.37 -10.14 -27.73
C PHE A 304 -7.43 -9.03 -27.73
N MET A 305 -7.21 -7.95 -28.48
CA MET A 305 -8.14 -6.82 -28.64
C MET A 305 -9.51 -7.27 -29.16
N VAL A 306 -9.55 -8.09 -30.21
CA VAL A 306 -10.81 -8.64 -30.78
C VAL A 306 -11.54 -9.53 -29.75
N SER A 307 -10.81 -10.26 -28.92
CA SER A 307 -11.41 -11.07 -27.85
C SER A 307 -12.03 -10.19 -26.75
N LEU A 308 -11.33 -9.14 -26.30
CA LEU A 308 -11.87 -8.16 -25.34
C LEU A 308 -13.11 -7.45 -25.87
N ASP A 309 -13.07 -6.98 -27.12
CA ASP A 309 -14.16 -6.28 -27.80
C ASP A 309 -15.39 -7.19 -28.00
N THR A 310 -15.18 -8.49 -28.25
CA THR A 310 -16.27 -9.49 -28.28
C THR A 310 -16.94 -9.60 -26.91
N PHE A 311 -16.16 -9.83 -25.83
CA PHE A 311 -16.71 -9.90 -24.47
C PHE A 311 -17.40 -8.60 -24.03
N TYR A 312 -16.90 -7.43 -24.48
CA TYR A 312 -17.49 -6.13 -24.19
C TYR A 312 -18.85 -5.94 -24.88
N LYS A 313 -18.95 -6.31 -26.17
CA LYS A 313 -20.21 -6.28 -26.93
C LYS A 313 -21.24 -7.25 -26.36
N ASP A 314 -20.83 -8.47 -26.01
CA ASP A 314 -21.69 -9.45 -25.35
C ASP A 314 -22.17 -8.92 -23.98
N THR A 315 -21.29 -8.29 -23.20
CA THR A 315 -21.66 -7.69 -21.90
C THR A 315 -22.70 -6.59 -22.08
N ILE A 316 -22.53 -5.68 -23.04
CA ILE A 316 -23.51 -4.61 -23.34
C ILE A 316 -24.86 -5.19 -23.77
N ALA A 317 -24.87 -6.23 -24.62
CA ALA A 317 -26.11 -6.88 -25.04
C ALA A 317 -26.89 -7.45 -23.84
N HIS A 318 -26.20 -8.09 -22.89
CA HIS A 318 -26.82 -8.58 -21.65
C HIS A 318 -27.28 -7.45 -20.72
N VAL A 319 -26.48 -6.38 -20.56
CA VAL A 319 -26.86 -5.19 -19.75
C VAL A 319 -28.12 -4.55 -20.31
N ASN A 320 -28.21 -4.33 -21.62
CA ASN A 320 -29.37 -3.73 -22.26
C ASN A 320 -30.62 -4.62 -22.09
N LYS A 321 -30.50 -5.94 -22.28
CA LYS A 321 -31.59 -6.90 -22.07
C LYS A 321 -32.10 -6.89 -20.62
N LEU A 322 -31.20 -6.84 -19.62
CA LEU A 322 -31.61 -6.72 -18.22
C LEU A 322 -32.25 -5.36 -17.89
N TYR A 323 -31.84 -4.28 -18.55
CA TYR A 323 -32.50 -2.98 -18.44
C TYR A 323 -33.90 -2.98 -19.07
N GLU A 324 -34.10 -3.64 -20.21
CA GLU A 324 -35.42 -3.85 -20.80
C GLU A 324 -36.31 -4.67 -19.85
N GLU A 325 -35.83 -5.80 -19.33
CA GLU A 325 -36.53 -6.64 -18.34
C GLU A 325 -36.86 -5.87 -17.05
N LEU A 326 -35.94 -5.05 -16.54
CA LEU A 326 -36.19 -4.21 -15.37
C LEU A 326 -37.23 -3.11 -15.68
N SER A 327 -37.21 -2.52 -16.88
CA SER A 327 -38.18 -1.50 -17.29
C SER A 327 -39.60 -2.06 -17.41
N VAL A 328 -39.76 -3.27 -17.96
CA VAL A 328 -41.06 -3.97 -18.07
C VAL A 328 -41.59 -4.35 -16.68
N ASN A 329 -40.71 -4.70 -15.75
CA ASN A 329 -41.06 -5.04 -14.37
C ASN A 329 -41.13 -3.82 -13.43
N SER A 330 -40.86 -2.59 -13.91
CA SER A 330 -40.70 -1.41 -13.05
C SER A 330 -42.02 -0.85 -12.49
N THR A 331 -42.46 -1.47 -11.40
CA THR A 331 -43.07 -0.69 -10.32
C THR A 331 -41.94 -0.13 -9.47
N ASP A 332 -41.93 1.18 -9.22
CA ASP A 332 -40.91 1.85 -8.41
C ASP A 332 -40.78 1.15 -7.05
N ILE A 333 -39.56 0.95 -6.55
CA ILE A 333 -39.30 0.26 -5.28
C ILE A 333 -40.05 0.95 -4.14
N GLN A 334 -40.19 2.28 -4.16
CA GLN A 334 -41.00 2.98 -3.16
C GLN A 334 -42.50 2.65 -3.22
N THR A 335 -43.00 2.13 -4.34
CA THR A 335 -44.39 1.64 -4.48
C THR A 335 -44.50 0.16 -4.07
N LEU A 336 -43.49 -0.65 -4.34
CA LEU A 336 -43.42 -2.04 -3.87
C LEU A 336 -43.27 -2.11 -2.33
N ASP A 337 -42.39 -1.30 -1.73
CA ASP A 337 -42.25 -1.20 -0.27
C ASP A 337 -43.54 -0.70 0.40
N LYS A 338 -44.31 0.18 -0.27
CA LYS A 338 -45.66 0.58 0.19
C LYS A 338 -46.64 -0.59 0.12
N LEU A 339 -46.65 -1.39 -0.95
CA LEU A 339 -47.51 -2.57 -1.08
C LEU A 339 -47.19 -3.66 -0.03
N TYR A 340 -45.90 -3.91 0.22
CA TYR A 340 -45.49 -4.82 1.30
C TYR A 340 -45.88 -4.25 2.68
N SER A 341 -45.72 -2.94 2.90
CA SER A 341 -46.12 -2.28 4.15
C SER A 341 -47.63 -2.35 4.39
N THR A 342 -48.47 -2.19 3.35
CA THR A 342 -49.93 -2.34 3.49
C THR A 342 -50.34 -3.78 3.72
N ALA A 343 -49.68 -4.77 3.12
CA ALA A 343 -49.90 -6.19 3.42
C ALA A 343 -49.57 -6.52 4.89
N ARG A 344 -48.43 -6.02 5.40
CA ARG A 344 -48.02 -6.21 6.81
C ARG A 344 -48.93 -5.47 7.79
N ALA A 345 -49.45 -4.29 7.42
CA ALA A 345 -50.49 -3.60 8.19
C ALA A 345 -51.82 -4.37 8.19
N GLY A 346 -52.18 -5.03 7.09
CA GLY A 346 -53.32 -5.94 7.00
C GLY A 346 -53.24 -7.11 7.98
N ILE A 347 -52.09 -7.81 8.01
CA ILE A 347 -51.80 -8.87 8.99
C ILE A 347 -51.90 -8.32 10.42
N SER A 348 -51.27 -7.16 10.69
CA SER A 348 -51.32 -6.50 12.00
C SER A 348 -52.75 -6.13 12.41
N THR A 349 -53.62 -5.79 11.47
CA THR A 349 -55.04 -5.48 11.74
C THR A 349 -55.84 -6.75 12.02
N PHE A 350 -55.61 -7.82 11.25
CA PHE A 350 -56.23 -9.13 11.46
C PHE A 350 -55.93 -9.70 12.85
N LEU A 351 -54.65 -9.72 13.25
CA LEU A 351 -54.18 -10.19 14.55
C LEU A 351 -54.78 -9.43 15.75
N ASN A 352 -55.11 -8.14 15.57
CA ASN A 352 -55.71 -7.30 16.61
C ASN A 352 -57.26 -7.36 16.65
N CYS A 353 -57.91 -7.91 15.62
CA CYS A 353 -59.36 -7.82 15.45
C CYS A 353 -60.11 -9.17 15.57
N GLU A 354 -59.54 -10.27 15.07
CA GLU A 354 -60.17 -11.60 15.17
C GLU A 354 -59.66 -12.39 16.39
N LYS A 355 -60.56 -13.16 17.03
CA LYS A 355 -60.20 -14.05 18.14
C LYS A 355 -59.51 -15.30 17.61
N ASN A 356 -58.41 -15.68 18.24
CA ASN A 356 -57.53 -16.79 17.86
C ASN A 356 -56.91 -16.62 16.45
N ALA A 357 -56.77 -15.36 15.99
CA ALA A 357 -56.15 -14.98 14.73
C ALA A 357 -54.65 -15.27 14.70
N ASP A 358 -54.00 -15.14 15.85
CA ASP A 358 -52.64 -15.60 16.15
C ASP A 358 -52.44 -17.06 15.72
N LYS A 359 -53.23 -17.98 16.30
CA LYS A 359 -53.13 -19.42 16.08
C LYS A 359 -53.52 -19.83 14.66
N ALA A 360 -54.49 -19.13 14.07
CA ALA A 360 -54.86 -19.32 12.66
C ALA A 360 -53.70 -18.92 11.72
N PHE A 361 -52.98 -17.84 12.03
CA PHE A 361 -51.85 -17.36 11.24
C PHE A 361 -50.60 -18.24 11.42
N GLU A 362 -50.29 -18.66 12.65
CA GLU A 362 -49.21 -19.62 12.95
C GLU A 362 -49.38 -20.94 12.18
N PHE A 363 -50.60 -21.48 12.14
CA PHE A 363 -50.91 -22.70 11.39
C PHE A 363 -50.75 -22.51 9.87
N VAL A 364 -51.13 -21.33 9.32
CA VAL A 364 -50.90 -20.98 7.91
C VAL A 364 -49.41 -20.84 7.58
N ILE A 365 -48.62 -20.19 8.45
CA ILE A 365 -47.17 -20.07 8.27
C ILE A 365 -46.49 -21.45 8.34
N ALA A 366 -46.91 -22.34 9.24
CA ALA A 366 -46.43 -23.72 9.28
C ALA A 366 -46.71 -24.47 7.96
N SER A 367 -47.88 -24.23 7.33
CA SER A 367 -48.22 -24.78 6.01
C SER A 367 -47.26 -24.33 4.91
N GLU A 368 -46.97 -23.03 4.83
CA GLU A 368 -46.11 -22.48 3.77
C GLU A 368 -44.63 -22.82 4.02
N LEU A 369 -44.18 -22.86 5.28
CA LEU A 369 -42.85 -23.34 5.65
C LEU A 369 -42.64 -24.80 5.24
N LEU A 370 -43.65 -25.67 5.40
CA LEU A 370 -43.58 -27.07 4.97
C LEU A 370 -43.44 -27.19 3.44
N VAL A 371 -44.22 -26.42 2.67
CA VAL A 371 -44.12 -26.37 1.20
C VAL A 371 -42.78 -25.79 0.74
N LEU A 372 -42.30 -24.72 1.38
CA LEU A 372 -41.00 -24.12 1.14
C LEU A 372 -39.88 -25.12 1.42
N ASN A 373 -39.93 -25.82 2.56
CA ASN A 373 -38.89 -26.76 2.95
C ASN A 373 -38.75 -27.92 1.96
N ARG A 374 -39.87 -28.43 1.45
CA ARG A 374 -39.86 -29.44 0.38
C ARG A 374 -39.18 -28.93 -0.90
N ASN A 375 -39.43 -27.67 -1.30
CA ASN A 375 -38.81 -27.06 -2.48
C ASN A 375 -37.33 -26.73 -2.26
N PHE A 376 -36.94 -26.38 -1.03
CA PHE A 376 -35.54 -26.12 -0.65
C PHE A 376 -34.76 -27.45 -0.61
N LEU A 377 -35.35 -28.51 -0.06
CA LEU A 377 -34.76 -29.85 0.01
C LEU A 377 -34.54 -30.48 -1.37
N THR A 378 -35.40 -30.23 -2.37
CA THR A 378 -35.14 -30.68 -3.75
C THR A 378 -33.97 -29.95 -4.40
N LEU A 379 -33.78 -28.65 -4.14
CA LEU A 379 -32.61 -27.89 -4.56
C LEU A 379 -31.32 -28.40 -3.88
N GLU A 380 -31.35 -28.64 -2.57
CA GLU A 380 -30.22 -29.22 -1.83
C GLU A 380 -29.88 -30.64 -2.31
N THR A 381 -30.89 -31.46 -2.60
CA THR A 381 -30.73 -32.81 -3.18
C THR A 381 -30.09 -32.74 -4.57
N ALA A 382 -30.50 -31.79 -5.41
CA ALA A 382 -29.90 -31.58 -6.73
C ALA A 382 -28.43 -31.11 -6.62
N ALA A 383 -28.15 -30.19 -5.70
CA ALA A 383 -26.80 -29.68 -5.45
C ALA A 383 -25.85 -30.79 -4.95
N HIS A 384 -26.30 -31.62 -4.01
CA HIS A 384 -25.55 -32.78 -3.52
C HIS A 384 -25.25 -33.79 -4.64
N ARG A 385 -26.25 -34.11 -5.48
CA ARG A 385 -26.08 -35.03 -6.62
C ARG A 385 -25.18 -34.49 -7.74
N SER A 386 -25.01 -33.17 -7.85
CA SER A 386 -24.17 -32.55 -8.87
C SER A 386 -22.67 -32.69 -8.60
N GLY A 387 -22.26 -32.81 -7.33
CA GLY A 387 -20.85 -32.94 -6.95
C GLY A 387 -19.98 -31.84 -7.58
N ASP A 388 -18.88 -32.22 -8.23
CA ASP A 388 -17.95 -31.28 -8.88
C ASP A 388 -18.60 -30.47 -10.04
N TRP A 389 -19.75 -30.90 -10.58
CA TRP A 389 -20.50 -30.15 -11.60
C TRP A 389 -21.37 -29.03 -11.03
N LEU A 390 -21.48 -28.90 -9.69
CA LEU A 390 -22.29 -27.87 -9.01
C LEU A 390 -21.93 -26.44 -9.44
N ILE A 391 -20.68 -26.19 -9.86
CA ILE A 391 -20.23 -24.91 -10.41
C ILE A 391 -21.08 -24.45 -11.61
N LYS A 392 -21.62 -25.40 -12.40
CA LYS A 392 -22.44 -25.16 -13.60
C LYS A 392 -23.94 -25.40 -13.36
N LEU A 393 -24.37 -25.67 -12.13
CA LEU A 393 -25.79 -25.86 -11.84
C LEU A 393 -26.51 -24.52 -11.95
N THR A 394 -27.47 -24.46 -12.88
CA THR A 394 -28.33 -23.29 -13.11
C THR A 394 -29.79 -23.65 -12.84
N SER A 395 -30.58 -22.63 -12.47
CA SER A 395 -32.02 -22.71 -12.33
C SER A 395 -32.69 -22.88 -13.70
N ARG A 396 -34.01 -23.11 -13.70
CA ARG A 396 -34.82 -23.14 -14.92
C ARG A 396 -34.72 -21.84 -15.74
N ASP A 397 -34.47 -20.73 -15.06
CA ASP A 397 -34.46 -19.38 -15.63
C ASP A 397 -33.03 -18.91 -15.97
N GLY A 398 -32.03 -19.81 -15.85
CA GLY A 398 -30.63 -19.58 -16.21
C GLY A 398 -29.73 -19.09 -15.07
N ASP A 399 -30.29 -18.84 -13.89
CA ASP A 399 -29.57 -18.24 -12.76
C ASP A 399 -28.70 -19.24 -12.01
N TRP A 400 -27.65 -18.77 -11.34
CA TRP A 400 -26.76 -19.66 -10.59
C TRP A 400 -27.45 -20.22 -9.34
N PHE A 401 -27.25 -21.51 -9.05
CA PHE A 401 -28.00 -22.22 -7.99
C PHE A 401 -27.92 -21.55 -6.60
N LEU A 402 -26.86 -20.79 -6.30
CA LEU A 402 -26.72 -20.06 -5.04
C LEU A 402 -27.87 -19.06 -4.83
N ASP A 403 -28.29 -18.36 -5.88
CA ASP A 403 -29.33 -17.34 -5.81
C ASP A 403 -30.64 -17.93 -5.29
N ASP A 404 -30.99 -19.14 -5.74
CA ASP A 404 -32.20 -19.84 -5.34
C ASP A 404 -32.12 -20.33 -3.89
N LEU A 405 -30.93 -20.73 -3.41
CA LEU A 405 -30.70 -21.07 -2.00
C LEU A 405 -30.79 -19.82 -1.10
N VAL A 406 -30.23 -18.69 -1.54
CA VAL A 406 -30.35 -17.38 -0.85
C VAL A 406 -31.79 -16.91 -0.80
N LEU A 407 -32.55 -17.06 -1.90
CA LEU A 407 -33.96 -16.69 -1.99
C LEU A 407 -34.82 -17.55 -1.05
N ASN A 408 -34.70 -18.88 -1.10
CA ASN A 408 -35.48 -19.78 -0.24
C ASN A 408 -35.09 -19.63 1.24
N GLY A 409 -33.80 -19.50 1.56
CA GLY A 409 -33.32 -19.21 2.93
C GLY A 409 -33.81 -17.87 3.47
N SER A 410 -33.81 -16.83 2.64
CA SER A 410 -34.36 -15.51 3.02
C SER A 410 -35.87 -15.54 3.18
N ARG A 411 -36.58 -16.30 2.34
CA ARG A 411 -38.02 -16.46 2.41
C ARG A 411 -38.47 -17.25 3.64
N ALA A 412 -37.71 -18.27 4.04
CA ALA A 412 -37.93 -18.98 5.31
C ALA A 412 -37.78 -18.02 6.50
N VAL A 413 -36.67 -17.26 6.57
CA VAL A 413 -36.45 -16.29 7.64
C VAL A 413 -37.52 -15.20 7.66
N GLU A 414 -38.00 -14.74 6.50
CA GLU A 414 -39.09 -13.77 6.39
C GLU A 414 -40.42 -14.30 6.96
N LEU A 415 -40.82 -15.53 6.58
CA LEU A 415 -42.04 -16.15 7.08
C LEU A 415 -42.01 -16.31 8.60
N ILE A 416 -40.87 -16.74 9.16
CA ILE A 416 -40.70 -16.95 10.59
C ILE A 416 -40.67 -15.61 11.37
N ASN A 417 -40.10 -14.55 10.79
CA ASN A 417 -40.12 -13.19 11.36
C ASN A 417 -41.53 -12.56 11.44
N ASN A 418 -42.53 -13.10 10.75
CA ASN A 418 -43.90 -12.60 10.76
C ASN A 418 -44.82 -13.34 11.76
N LEU A 419 -44.30 -14.31 12.51
CA LEU A 419 -45.06 -15.02 13.56
C LEU A 419 -45.33 -14.14 14.79
N PRO A 420 -46.54 -14.16 15.37
CA PRO A 420 -46.96 -13.28 16.48
C PRO A 420 -46.50 -13.76 17.88
N LEU A 421 -45.37 -14.45 17.98
CA LEU A 421 -44.94 -15.16 19.19
C LEU A 421 -44.52 -14.20 20.33
N PRO A 422 -45.01 -14.42 21.57
CA PRO A 422 -44.69 -13.57 22.72
C PRO A 422 -43.28 -13.85 23.26
N HIS A 423 -42.63 -12.83 23.82
CA HIS A 423 -41.32 -12.96 24.47
C HIS A 423 -41.45 -13.51 25.92
N SER A 424 -41.84 -14.77 26.07
CA SER A 424 -41.75 -15.51 27.35
C SER A 424 -40.52 -16.43 27.39
N GLU A 425 -40.18 -16.95 28.59
CA GLU A 425 -39.07 -17.90 28.74
C GLU A 425 -39.39 -19.28 28.11
N ASP A 426 -40.68 -19.61 27.95
CA ASP A 426 -41.16 -20.91 27.46
C ASP A 426 -40.74 -21.18 26.00
N HIS A 427 -40.74 -20.15 25.15
CA HIS A 427 -40.41 -20.27 23.72
C HIS A 427 -38.88 -20.27 23.42
N MET A 428 -38.00 -20.43 24.43
CA MET A 428 -36.54 -20.39 24.20
C MET A 428 -36.04 -21.42 23.18
N LEU A 429 -36.64 -22.61 23.11
CA LEU A 429 -36.27 -23.64 22.12
C LEU A 429 -36.53 -23.17 20.68
N PHE A 430 -37.68 -22.53 20.44
CA PHE A 430 -38.01 -21.95 19.13
C PHE A 430 -36.96 -20.92 18.69
N TYR A 431 -36.60 -19.98 19.57
CA TYR A 431 -35.61 -18.95 19.25
C TYR A 431 -34.20 -19.53 18.99
N GLN A 432 -33.81 -20.64 19.65
CA GLN A 432 -32.55 -21.33 19.36
C GLN A 432 -32.55 -21.97 17.96
N ILE A 433 -33.62 -22.70 17.60
CA ILE A 433 -33.77 -23.34 16.27
C ILE A 433 -33.83 -22.27 15.17
N PHE A 434 -34.63 -21.21 15.38
CA PHE A 434 -34.72 -20.09 14.43
C PHE A 434 -33.38 -19.36 14.26
N ASN A 435 -32.60 -19.20 15.32
CA ASN A 435 -31.27 -18.61 15.21
C ASN A 435 -30.33 -19.44 14.30
N CYS A 436 -30.45 -20.77 14.26
CA CYS A 436 -29.70 -21.61 13.32
C CYS A 436 -30.14 -21.40 11.86
N VAL A 437 -31.44 -21.32 11.59
CA VAL A 437 -31.96 -20.98 10.24
C VAL A 437 -31.48 -19.58 9.82
N ARG A 438 -31.49 -18.61 10.75
CA ARG A 438 -31.03 -17.24 10.51
C ARG A 438 -29.52 -17.17 10.21
N ILE A 439 -28.67 -17.84 10.98
CA ILE A 439 -27.22 -17.87 10.73
C ILE A 439 -26.92 -18.62 9.42
N SER A 440 -27.59 -19.74 9.14
CA SER A 440 -27.43 -20.44 7.86
C SER A 440 -27.77 -19.54 6.66
N ASN A 441 -28.87 -18.78 6.73
CA ASN A 441 -29.21 -17.77 5.74
C ASN A 441 -28.14 -16.65 5.62
N ASN A 442 -27.57 -16.20 6.74
CA ASN A 442 -26.45 -15.24 6.73
C ASN A 442 -25.20 -15.82 6.04
N ILE A 443 -24.95 -17.14 6.12
CA ILE A 443 -23.85 -17.79 5.41
C ILE A 443 -24.11 -17.85 3.90
N TYR A 444 -25.30 -18.24 3.42
CA TYR A 444 -25.61 -18.17 1.98
C TYR A 444 -25.48 -16.73 1.45
N LYS A 445 -25.97 -15.74 2.21
CA LYS A 445 -25.78 -14.31 1.89
C LYS A 445 -24.31 -13.92 1.88
N GLY A 446 -23.51 -14.37 2.84
CA GLY A 446 -22.06 -14.15 2.89
C GLY A 446 -21.32 -14.77 1.70
N LEU A 447 -21.79 -15.91 1.16
CA LEU A 447 -21.24 -16.55 -0.05
C LEU A 447 -21.62 -15.77 -1.32
N HIS A 448 -22.80 -15.17 -1.36
CA HIS A 448 -23.22 -14.28 -2.44
C HIS A 448 -22.48 -12.93 -2.37
N GLU A 449 -22.34 -12.34 -1.19
CA GLU A 449 -21.50 -11.16 -0.93
C GLU A 449 -20.03 -11.41 -1.29
N LEU A 450 -19.49 -12.60 -0.97
CA LEU A 450 -18.16 -13.03 -1.40
C LEU A 450 -18.05 -12.92 -2.92
N TYR A 451 -18.90 -13.64 -3.66
CA TYR A 451 -18.88 -13.61 -5.13
C TYR A 451 -19.05 -12.18 -5.68
N PHE A 452 -20.00 -11.41 -5.14
CA PHE A 452 -20.29 -10.04 -5.57
C PHE A 452 -19.11 -9.09 -5.38
N ASN A 453 -18.49 -9.10 -4.19
CA ASN A 453 -17.31 -8.26 -3.88
C ASN A 453 -16.08 -8.70 -4.68
N PHE A 454 -15.94 -9.99 -4.97
CA PHE A 454 -14.89 -10.49 -5.86
C PHE A 454 -15.04 -9.96 -7.29
N HIS A 455 -16.27 -9.94 -7.82
CA HIS A 455 -16.58 -9.46 -9.15
C HIS A 455 -16.50 -7.93 -9.29
N THR A 456 -16.96 -7.19 -8.27
CA THR A 456 -17.08 -5.72 -8.31
C THR A 456 -15.88 -4.95 -7.79
N ILE A 457 -15.06 -5.52 -6.90
CA ILE A 457 -13.95 -4.81 -6.24
C ILE A 457 -12.62 -5.52 -6.48
N ILE A 458 -12.51 -6.80 -6.09
CA ILE A 458 -11.22 -7.49 -6.09
C ILE A 458 -10.71 -7.73 -7.52
N LEU A 459 -11.57 -8.17 -8.45
CA LEU A 459 -11.18 -8.42 -9.84
C LEU A 459 -10.71 -7.14 -10.57
N PRO A 460 -11.47 -6.02 -10.59
CA PRO A 460 -11.01 -4.78 -11.22
C PRO A 460 -9.67 -4.26 -10.68
N GLU A 461 -9.49 -4.14 -9.36
CA GLU A 461 -8.24 -3.62 -8.79
C GLU A 461 -7.08 -4.61 -8.95
N SER A 462 -7.31 -5.93 -8.89
CA SER A 462 -6.26 -6.92 -9.15
C SER A 462 -5.74 -6.82 -10.59
N MET A 463 -6.62 -6.80 -11.58
CA MET A 463 -6.24 -6.68 -12.99
C MET A 463 -5.46 -5.39 -13.24
N LYS A 464 -6.00 -4.25 -12.77
CA LYS A 464 -5.38 -2.92 -12.84
C LYS A 464 -3.98 -2.87 -12.21
N LYS A 465 -3.78 -3.50 -11.05
CA LYS A 465 -2.49 -3.52 -10.33
C LYS A 465 -1.46 -4.50 -10.87
N ILE A 466 -1.90 -5.61 -11.48
CA ILE A 466 -0.99 -6.54 -12.17
C ILE A 466 -0.58 -5.96 -13.53
N GLN A 467 -1.51 -5.33 -14.27
CA GLN A 467 -1.28 -4.69 -15.57
C GLN A 467 -0.31 -3.51 -15.48
N SER A 468 -0.40 -2.70 -14.42
CA SER A 468 0.54 -1.59 -14.12
C SER A 468 1.85 -2.03 -13.42
N GLU A 469 2.03 -3.33 -13.21
CA GLU A 469 3.23 -3.91 -12.59
C GLU A 469 3.57 -3.32 -11.21
N ASP A 470 2.56 -3.17 -10.35
CA ASP A 470 2.72 -2.72 -8.96
C ASP A 470 3.66 -3.67 -8.20
N PHE A 471 4.80 -3.12 -7.78
CA PHE A 471 5.86 -3.91 -7.15
C PHE A 471 5.39 -4.63 -5.89
N SER A 472 4.51 -4.00 -5.08
CA SER A 472 4.02 -4.65 -3.86
C SER A 472 3.09 -5.81 -4.15
N LEU A 473 2.25 -5.74 -5.18
CA LEU A 473 1.37 -6.85 -5.52
C LEU A 473 2.14 -8.00 -6.18
N LEU A 474 3.06 -7.68 -7.11
CA LEU A 474 3.91 -8.69 -7.75
C LEU A 474 4.82 -9.41 -6.73
N GLN A 475 5.37 -8.68 -5.75
CA GLN A 475 6.14 -9.28 -4.65
C GLN A 475 5.26 -10.23 -3.81
N ILE A 476 4.04 -9.84 -3.47
CA ILE A 476 3.11 -10.69 -2.69
C ILE A 476 2.70 -11.95 -3.46
N ILE A 477 2.46 -11.86 -4.77
CA ILE A 477 2.19 -13.03 -5.63
C ILE A 477 3.44 -13.93 -5.68
N SER A 478 4.63 -13.34 -5.80
CA SER A 478 5.92 -14.07 -5.76
C SER A 478 6.12 -14.80 -4.43
N ASP A 479 5.85 -14.16 -3.30
CA ASP A 479 6.05 -14.73 -1.96
C ASP A 479 4.98 -15.77 -1.59
N LEU A 480 3.73 -15.59 -2.05
CA LEU A 480 2.70 -16.63 -1.99
C LEU A 480 3.14 -17.87 -2.79
N ASN A 481 3.62 -17.70 -4.02
CA ASN A 481 4.08 -18.82 -4.85
C ASN A 481 5.32 -19.52 -4.26
N LYS A 482 6.28 -18.78 -3.68
CA LYS A 482 7.41 -19.36 -2.92
C LYS A 482 6.92 -20.19 -1.72
N LEU A 483 5.96 -19.65 -0.96
CA LEU A 483 5.36 -20.32 0.20
C LEU A 483 4.67 -21.62 -0.22
N LEU A 484 3.91 -21.63 -1.32
CA LEU A 484 3.27 -22.85 -1.83
C LEU A 484 4.31 -23.88 -2.31
N MET A 485 5.34 -23.45 -3.02
CA MET A 485 6.42 -24.34 -3.48
C MET A 485 7.26 -24.92 -2.33
N SER A 486 7.40 -24.20 -1.20
CA SER A 486 8.20 -24.65 -0.04
C SER A 486 7.73 -25.96 0.60
N VAL A 487 6.49 -26.36 0.33
CA VAL A 487 5.87 -27.57 0.88
C VAL A 487 6.29 -28.86 0.16
N GLY A 488 6.60 -28.77 -1.14
CA GLY A 488 6.94 -29.92 -1.98
C GLY A 488 5.77 -30.85 -2.34
N ILE A 489 4.53 -30.44 -2.08
CA ILE A 489 3.28 -31.16 -2.44
C ILE A 489 2.30 -30.14 -3.02
N SER A 490 1.53 -30.50 -4.05
CA SER A 490 0.49 -29.61 -4.59
C SER A 490 -0.70 -29.47 -3.63
N ILE A 491 -1.35 -28.30 -3.60
CA ILE A 491 -2.59 -28.10 -2.81
C ILE A 491 -3.68 -29.12 -3.23
N PRO A 492 -3.94 -29.37 -4.53
CA PRO A 492 -4.91 -30.39 -4.95
C PRO A 492 -4.60 -31.80 -4.42
N ASP A 493 -3.33 -32.20 -4.34
CA ASP A 493 -2.94 -33.51 -3.78
C ASP A 493 -3.13 -33.56 -2.26
N MET A 494 -2.84 -32.47 -1.54
CA MET A 494 -3.08 -32.37 -0.10
C MET A 494 -4.59 -32.44 0.20
N ILE A 495 -5.41 -31.63 -0.48
CA ILE A 495 -6.88 -31.69 -0.38
C ILE A 495 -7.38 -33.10 -0.75
N GLY A 496 -6.85 -33.69 -1.82
CA GLY A 496 -7.22 -35.03 -2.28
C GLY A 496 -6.95 -36.11 -1.24
N GLN A 497 -5.80 -36.04 -0.55
CA GLN A 497 -5.46 -36.97 0.53
C GLN A 497 -6.29 -36.73 1.79
N MET A 498 -6.53 -35.47 2.17
CA MET A 498 -7.37 -35.15 3.32
C MET A 498 -8.83 -35.60 3.12
N VAL A 499 -9.43 -35.30 1.96
CA VAL A 499 -10.82 -35.63 1.64
C VAL A 499 -11.02 -37.13 1.37
N LYS A 500 -10.11 -37.81 0.64
CA LYS A 500 -10.30 -39.21 0.23
C LYS A 500 -9.74 -40.25 1.20
N LYS A 501 -8.92 -39.86 2.19
CA LYS A 501 -8.29 -40.79 3.15
C LYS A 501 -8.55 -40.37 4.60
N ILE A 502 -8.06 -39.20 5.00
CA ILE A 502 -8.08 -38.77 6.42
C ILE A 502 -9.51 -38.58 6.94
N LEU A 503 -10.36 -37.87 6.19
CA LEU A 503 -11.75 -37.62 6.58
C LEU A 503 -12.57 -38.94 6.71
N PRO A 504 -12.53 -39.90 5.75
CA PRO A 504 -13.09 -41.24 5.94
C PRO A 504 -12.53 -42.01 7.14
N CYS A 505 -11.20 -42.02 7.37
CA CYS A 505 -10.61 -42.71 8.52
C CYS A 505 -11.13 -42.16 9.86
N VAL A 506 -11.29 -40.85 9.99
CA VAL A 506 -11.84 -40.21 11.20
C VAL A 506 -13.34 -40.45 11.37
N LEU A 507 -14.11 -40.53 10.27
CA LEU A 507 -15.53 -40.92 10.31
C LEU A 507 -15.71 -42.40 10.69
N MET A 508 -14.82 -43.28 10.23
CA MET A 508 -14.81 -44.73 10.54
C MET A 508 -14.05 -45.09 11.83
N GLN A 509 -13.54 -44.10 12.57
CA GLN A 509 -12.76 -44.28 13.81
C GLN A 509 -11.53 -45.20 13.67
N MET A 510 -10.90 -45.22 12.49
CA MET A 510 -9.67 -46.00 12.24
C MET A 510 -8.43 -45.30 12.81
N GLU A 511 -7.39 -46.09 13.12
CA GLU A 511 -6.09 -45.55 13.52
C GLU A 511 -5.43 -44.77 12.37
N MET A 512 -4.76 -43.67 12.73
CA MET A 512 -4.10 -42.79 11.77
C MET A 512 -2.71 -43.32 11.43
N ASN A 513 -2.46 -43.61 10.15
CA ASN A 513 -1.11 -43.91 9.66
C ASN A 513 -0.20 -42.67 9.74
N SER A 514 1.09 -42.89 10.03
CA SER A 514 2.12 -41.84 10.09
C SER A 514 2.33 -41.06 8.78
N SER A 515 1.84 -41.58 7.65
CA SER A 515 1.80 -40.85 6.37
C SER A 515 0.77 -39.72 6.33
N TYR A 516 -0.20 -39.69 7.25
CA TYR A 516 -1.16 -38.59 7.38
C TYR A 516 -0.62 -37.43 8.23
N ASP A 517 0.20 -37.73 9.25
CA ASP A 517 0.83 -36.70 10.10
C ASP A 517 1.71 -35.76 9.27
N PHE A 518 2.44 -36.29 8.29
CA PHE A 518 3.22 -35.50 7.33
C PHE A 518 2.34 -34.49 6.55
N VAL A 519 1.14 -34.88 6.11
CA VAL A 519 0.23 -33.96 5.41
C VAL A 519 -0.27 -32.88 6.35
N LEU A 520 -0.62 -33.23 7.60
CA LEU A 520 -1.07 -32.27 8.61
C LEU A 520 0.04 -31.29 9.04
N GLU A 521 1.29 -31.76 9.16
CA GLU A 521 2.46 -30.91 9.36
C GLU A 521 2.63 -29.90 8.20
N ARG A 522 2.48 -30.35 6.96
CA ARG A 522 2.53 -29.46 5.78
C ARG A 522 1.41 -28.43 5.75
N VAL A 523 0.18 -28.78 6.17
CA VAL A 523 -0.90 -27.79 6.36
C VAL A 523 -0.52 -26.79 7.46
N SER A 524 0.03 -27.25 8.59
CA SER A 524 0.44 -26.37 9.69
C SER A 524 1.49 -25.34 9.25
N ILE A 525 2.46 -25.76 8.43
CA ILE A 525 3.46 -24.86 7.81
C ILE A 525 2.80 -23.81 6.91
N LEU A 526 1.87 -24.21 6.03
CA LEU A 526 1.09 -23.27 5.20
C LEU A 526 0.25 -22.29 6.04
N LYS A 527 -0.37 -22.79 7.10
CA LYS A 527 -1.22 -22.03 8.04
C LYS A 527 -0.41 -20.95 8.77
N GLY A 528 0.78 -21.30 9.26
CA GLY A 528 1.73 -20.37 9.86
C GLY A 528 2.24 -19.34 8.85
N GLY A 529 2.78 -19.80 7.72
CA GLY A 529 3.36 -18.94 6.68
C GLY A 529 2.37 -17.93 6.10
N PHE A 530 1.14 -18.37 5.79
CA PHE A 530 0.12 -17.48 5.25
C PHE A 530 -0.34 -16.46 6.31
N SER A 531 -0.45 -16.88 7.58
CA SER A 531 -0.72 -15.94 8.68
C SER A 531 0.38 -14.88 8.80
N THR A 532 1.67 -15.23 8.62
CA THR A 532 2.76 -14.25 8.59
C THR A 532 2.76 -13.36 7.34
N LEU A 533 2.30 -13.85 6.18
CA LEU A 533 2.19 -13.05 4.95
C LEU A 533 1.09 -11.98 5.07
N VAL A 534 -0.05 -12.32 5.69
CA VAL A 534 -1.16 -11.38 5.93
C VAL A 534 -0.86 -10.44 7.11
N ASN A 535 -0.43 -10.99 8.25
CA ASN A 535 -0.31 -10.25 9.52
C ASN A 535 1.10 -9.77 9.86
N GLY A 536 2.08 -9.90 8.95
CA GLY A 536 3.46 -9.48 9.19
C GLY A 536 3.59 -7.99 9.49
N PRO A 537 4.60 -7.55 10.28
CA PRO A 537 4.83 -6.13 10.56
C PRO A 537 5.24 -5.39 9.29
N THR A 538 4.61 -4.23 9.04
CA THR A 538 4.94 -3.31 7.95
C THR A 538 4.58 -1.90 8.39
N ASP A 539 5.54 -0.97 8.37
CA ASP A 539 5.34 0.39 8.89
C ASP A 539 4.39 1.25 8.01
N ALA A 540 4.14 0.82 6.78
CA ALA A 540 3.07 1.33 5.91
C ALA A 540 2.26 0.18 5.30
N LEU A 541 0.95 0.39 5.14
CA LEU A 541 0.07 -0.54 4.41
C LEU A 541 0.19 -0.29 2.90
N THR A 542 0.87 -1.19 2.19
CA THR A 542 1.03 -1.11 0.74
C THR A 542 -0.24 -1.54 0.00
N PRO A 543 -0.48 -1.06 -1.24
CA PRO A 543 -1.68 -1.41 -2.01
C PRO A 543 -1.87 -2.93 -2.21
N GLY A 544 -0.79 -3.66 -2.52
CA GLY A 544 -0.82 -5.12 -2.65
C GLY A 544 -1.20 -5.82 -1.35
N LYS A 545 -0.74 -5.32 -0.19
CA LYS A 545 -1.08 -5.89 1.12
C LYS A 545 -2.52 -5.57 1.51
N MET A 546 -3.00 -4.35 1.28
CA MET A 546 -4.41 -4.01 1.45
C MET A 546 -5.33 -4.89 0.60
N LEU A 547 -4.95 -5.17 -0.66
CA LEU A 547 -5.68 -6.07 -1.54
C LEU A 547 -5.70 -7.51 -1.00
N LEU A 548 -4.57 -8.05 -0.55
CA LEU A 548 -4.51 -9.39 0.07
C LEU A 548 -5.33 -9.46 1.37
N MET A 549 -5.29 -8.43 2.21
CA MET A 549 -6.07 -8.36 3.45
C MET A 549 -7.58 -8.30 3.15
N GLY A 550 -8.00 -7.51 2.16
CA GLY A 550 -9.39 -7.45 1.70
C GLY A 550 -9.87 -8.79 1.10
N PHE A 551 -9.04 -9.41 0.26
CA PHE A 551 -9.25 -10.75 -0.30
C PHE A 551 -9.49 -11.77 0.83
N ASN A 552 -8.59 -11.80 1.82
CA ASN A 552 -8.63 -12.74 2.94
C ASN A 552 -9.82 -12.50 3.89
N GLY A 553 -10.11 -11.23 4.21
CA GLY A 553 -11.15 -10.84 5.16
C GLY A 553 -12.56 -11.29 4.77
N LEU A 554 -12.86 -11.39 3.47
CA LEU A 554 -14.14 -11.93 2.98
C LEU A 554 -14.32 -13.41 3.36
N PHE A 555 -13.26 -14.22 3.33
CA PHE A 555 -13.31 -15.62 3.78
C PHE A 555 -13.31 -15.75 5.30
N GLU A 556 -12.71 -14.80 6.02
CA GLU A 556 -12.71 -14.80 7.49
C GLU A 556 -14.08 -14.41 8.06
N LYS A 557 -14.81 -13.47 7.42
CA LYS A 557 -16.23 -13.21 7.71
C LYS A 557 -17.07 -14.50 7.62
N LEU A 558 -16.91 -15.26 6.53
CA LEU A 558 -17.58 -16.55 6.35
C LEU A 558 -17.18 -17.59 7.40
N SER A 559 -15.90 -17.63 7.76
CA SER A 559 -15.39 -18.54 8.80
C SER A 559 -15.94 -18.19 10.18
N MET A 560 -16.17 -16.92 10.49
CA MET A 560 -16.80 -16.46 11.72
C MET A 560 -18.28 -16.86 11.78
N GLU A 561 -19.07 -16.61 10.72
CA GLU A 561 -20.48 -17.02 10.69
C GLU A 561 -20.67 -18.54 10.72
N TRP A 562 -19.77 -19.29 10.07
CA TRP A 562 -19.71 -20.74 10.20
C TRP A 562 -19.48 -21.18 11.65
N ASN A 563 -18.50 -20.59 12.33
CA ASN A 563 -18.25 -20.87 13.74
C ASN A 563 -19.44 -20.51 14.64
N ASN A 564 -20.16 -19.43 14.33
CA ASN A 564 -21.41 -19.05 15.01
C ASN A 564 -22.50 -20.13 14.84
N LEU A 565 -22.65 -20.66 13.61
CA LEU A 565 -23.62 -21.72 13.33
C LEU A 565 -23.31 -22.99 14.13
N ILE A 566 -22.06 -23.46 14.14
CA ILE A 566 -21.70 -24.68 14.89
C ILE A 566 -21.91 -24.50 16.41
N ASN A 567 -21.62 -23.31 16.94
CA ASN A 567 -21.87 -23.00 18.34
C ASN A 567 -23.37 -22.98 18.67
N ALA A 568 -24.23 -22.50 17.76
CA ALA A 568 -25.69 -22.52 17.92
C ALA A 568 -26.26 -23.95 17.83
N LEU A 569 -25.81 -24.75 16.84
CA LEU A 569 -26.19 -26.16 16.69
C LEU A 569 -25.82 -27.00 17.92
N GLY A 570 -24.69 -26.70 18.57
CA GLY A 570 -24.22 -27.42 19.76
C GLY A 570 -25.00 -27.17 21.05
N VAL A 571 -25.91 -26.18 21.08
CA VAL A 571 -26.74 -25.83 22.26
C VAL A 571 -28.15 -26.47 22.20
N ILE A 572 -28.61 -26.82 20.99
CA ILE A 572 -29.98 -27.27 20.75
C ILE A 572 -30.22 -28.69 21.29
N ASN A 573 -31.25 -28.83 22.13
CA ASN A 573 -31.73 -30.11 22.65
C ASN A 573 -33.11 -30.41 22.06
N LEU A 574 -33.23 -31.52 21.30
CA LEU A 574 -34.43 -31.88 20.53
C LEU A 574 -34.94 -33.29 20.85
N PRO A 575 -36.25 -33.54 20.78
CA PRO A 575 -36.83 -34.89 20.88
C PRO A 575 -36.21 -35.86 19.86
N ASN A 576 -35.91 -37.09 20.30
CA ASN A 576 -35.37 -38.11 19.40
C ASN A 576 -36.39 -38.61 18.37
N SER A 577 -37.70 -38.54 18.69
CA SER A 577 -38.80 -38.89 17.80
C SER A 577 -38.81 -38.06 16.52
N TRP A 578 -38.58 -36.74 16.61
CA TRP A 578 -38.57 -35.81 15.47
C TRP A 578 -37.55 -36.19 14.37
N LYS A 579 -36.52 -36.98 14.71
CA LYS A 579 -35.51 -37.49 13.75
C LYS A 579 -36.07 -38.55 12.78
N LYS A 580 -37.28 -39.06 13.01
CA LYS A 580 -37.99 -40.04 12.16
C LYS A 580 -38.86 -39.40 11.07
N ILE A 581 -39.05 -38.08 11.12
CA ILE A 581 -39.84 -37.33 10.14
C ILE A 581 -39.11 -37.34 8.79
N ASP A 582 -39.85 -37.52 7.70
CA ASP A 582 -39.30 -37.69 6.35
C ASP A 582 -38.35 -36.57 5.92
N GLN A 583 -38.80 -35.30 6.01
CA GLN A 583 -38.00 -34.14 5.63
C GLN A 583 -36.72 -34.01 6.49
N VAL A 584 -36.79 -34.31 7.79
CA VAL A 584 -35.63 -34.30 8.70
C VAL A 584 -34.65 -35.43 8.35
N LYS A 585 -35.16 -36.62 8.06
CA LYS A 585 -34.36 -37.80 7.71
C LYS A 585 -33.65 -37.61 6.37
N ASP A 586 -34.33 -37.04 5.39
CA ASP A 586 -33.77 -36.80 4.05
C ASP A 586 -32.80 -35.61 4.02
N ALA A 587 -33.06 -34.54 4.79
CA ALA A 587 -32.07 -33.48 5.04
C ALA A 587 -30.79 -34.03 5.68
N LYS A 588 -30.93 -34.95 6.65
CA LYS A 588 -29.79 -35.60 7.33
C LYS A 588 -28.97 -36.51 6.44
N ASN A 589 -29.60 -37.19 5.49
CA ASN A 589 -28.92 -38.00 4.49
C ASN A 589 -28.01 -37.16 3.56
N ILE A 590 -28.28 -35.86 3.44
CA ILE A 590 -27.49 -34.90 2.66
C ILE A 590 -26.40 -34.25 3.54
N SER A 591 -26.70 -33.97 4.80
CA SER A 591 -25.79 -33.33 5.75
C SER A 591 -24.58 -34.21 6.10
N LEU A 592 -23.39 -33.61 6.20
CA LEU A 592 -22.21 -34.27 6.77
C LEU A 592 -22.21 -34.17 8.30
N HIS A 593 -21.48 -35.06 8.98
CA HIS A 593 -21.37 -35.10 10.45
C HIS A 593 -20.48 -34.00 11.04
N VAL A 594 -20.78 -32.75 10.70
CA VAL A 594 -20.03 -31.54 11.04
C VAL A 594 -19.88 -31.33 12.56
N CYS A 595 -20.87 -31.74 13.35
CA CYS A 595 -20.85 -31.59 14.82
C CYS A 595 -19.78 -32.44 15.53
N ASN A 596 -19.07 -33.34 14.82
CA ASN A 596 -17.91 -34.05 15.37
C ASN A 596 -16.67 -33.13 15.36
N PRO A 597 -16.05 -32.82 16.53
CA PRO A 597 -14.94 -31.88 16.61
C PRO A 597 -13.69 -32.30 15.83
N LYS A 598 -13.44 -33.62 15.66
CA LYS A 598 -12.33 -34.10 14.83
C LYS A 598 -12.59 -33.83 13.34
N VAL A 599 -13.82 -34.07 12.89
CA VAL A 599 -14.27 -33.76 11.52
C VAL A 599 -14.18 -32.24 11.26
N ARG A 600 -14.63 -31.42 12.21
CA ARG A 600 -14.54 -29.95 12.14
C ARG A 600 -13.11 -29.47 11.90
N SER A 601 -12.13 -29.91 12.71
CA SER A 601 -10.74 -29.46 12.54
C SER A 601 -10.14 -29.81 11.17
N ILE A 602 -10.45 -31.00 10.65
CA ILE A 602 -10.03 -31.44 9.32
C ILE A 602 -10.71 -30.62 8.21
N LEU A 603 -11.99 -30.26 8.37
CA LEU A 603 -12.70 -29.38 7.43
C LEU A 603 -12.14 -27.95 7.46
N GLU A 604 -11.86 -27.38 8.63
CA GLU A 604 -11.23 -26.05 8.75
C GLU A 604 -9.89 -25.99 8.01
N ASP A 605 -9.07 -27.04 8.11
CA ASP A 605 -7.80 -27.14 7.38
C ASP A 605 -7.98 -27.41 5.87
N ILE A 606 -8.98 -28.20 5.46
CA ILE A 606 -9.33 -28.37 4.03
C ILE A 606 -9.80 -27.04 3.42
N PHE A 607 -10.59 -26.24 4.14
CA PHE A 607 -11.09 -24.96 3.62
C PHE A 607 -10.04 -23.85 3.66
N LEU A 608 -9.06 -23.91 4.58
CA LEU A 608 -7.83 -23.13 4.47
C LEU A 608 -7.06 -23.46 3.18
N LEU A 609 -6.85 -24.74 2.86
CA LEU A 609 -6.21 -25.15 1.61
C LEU A 609 -7.01 -24.69 0.38
N LYS A 610 -8.33 -24.83 0.38
CA LYS A 610 -9.19 -24.34 -0.71
C LYS A 610 -9.15 -22.82 -0.88
N ARG A 611 -9.05 -22.07 0.22
CA ARG A 611 -8.84 -20.61 0.18
C ARG A 611 -7.50 -20.26 -0.46
N LEU A 612 -6.42 -20.93 -0.05
CA LEU A 612 -5.08 -20.74 -0.64
C LEU A 612 -5.06 -21.08 -2.14
N GLN A 613 -5.71 -22.17 -2.54
CA GLN A 613 -5.87 -22.52 -3.95
C GLN A 613 -6.65 -21.43 -4.70
N ALA A 614 -7.80 -20.99 -4.17
CA ALA A 614 -8.62 -19.97 -4.83
C ALA A 614 -7.89 -18.62 -4.98
N ILE A 615 -7.03 -18.24 -4.02
CA ILE A 615 -6.14 -17.07 -4.13
C ILE A 615 -5.11 -17.29 -5.26
N SER A 616 -4.41 -18.42 -5.24
CA SER A 616 -3.34 -18.73 -6.20
C SER A 616 -3.86 -18.83 -7.63
N ASP A 617 -4.91 -19.63 -7.86
CA ASP A 617 -5.49 -19.88 -9.18
C ASP A 617 -6.05 -18.57 -9.79
N PHE A 618 -6.66 -17.70 -8.97
CA PHE A 618 -7.13 -16.38 -9.39
C PHE A 618 -5.98 -15.45 -9.81
N PHE A 619 -4.94 -15.31 -8.99
CA PHE A 619 -3.82 -14.42 -9.33
C PHE A 619 -3.02 -14.92 -10.53
N ASN A 620 -2.88 -16.25 -10.70
CA ASN A 620 -2.23 -16.83 -11.88
C ASN A 620 -3.03 -16.54 -13.16
N LEU A 621 -4.34 -16.78 -13.19
CA LEU A 621 -5.21 -16.45 -14.35
C LEU A 621 -5.20 -14.95 -14.66
N SER A 622 -5.23 -14.09 -13.63
CA SER A 622 -5.13 -12.64 -13.79
C SER A 622 -3.78 -12.24 -14.40
N HIS A 623 -2.69 -12.85 -13.93
CA HIS A 623 -1.34 -12.58 -14.45
C HIS A 623 -1.14 -13.07 -15.88
N GLU A 624 -1.63 -14.26 -16.23
CA GLU A 624 -1.59 -14.82 -17.59
C GLU A 624 -2.31 -13.91 -18.60
N MET A 625 -3.49 -13.37 -18.23
CA MET A 625 -4.20 -12.38 -19.05
C MET A 625 -3.47 -11.03 -19.09
N CYS A 626 -2.88 -10.58 -17.98
CA CYS A 626 -2.08 -9.35 -17.96
C CYS A 626 -0.78 -9.42 -18.81
N GLN A 627 -0.26 -10.62 -19.12
CA GLN A 627 0.87 -10.77 -20.04
C GLN A 627 0.50 -10.49 -21.51
N SER A 628 -0.79 -10.55 -21.89
CA SER A 628 -1.23 -10.19 -23.24
C SER A 628 -1.05 -8.70 -23.56
N PHE A 629 -1.19 -7.82 -22.56
CA PHE A 629 -0.93 -6.36 -22.68
C PHE A 629 0.54 -6.00 -22.99
N LYS A 630 1.43 -7.00 -23.11
CA LYS A 630 2.83 -6.83 -23.53
C LYS A 630 3.07 -7.28 -24.98
N GLY A 631 2.04 -7.75 -25.69
CA GLY A 631 2.16 -8.36 -27.02
C GLY A 631 2.79 -9.76 -27.04
N ILE A 632 3.11 -10.34 -25.87
CA ILE A 632 3.78 -11.65 -25.72
C ILE A 632 2.79 -12.81 -25.89
N SER A 633 1.53 -12.60 -25.51
CA SER A 633 0.47 -13.62 -25.49
C SER A 633 -0.81 -13.07 -26.10
N SER A 634 -1.73 -13.93 -26.51
CA SER A 634 -3.08 -13.55 -26.98
C SER A 634 -4.18 -14.30 -26.22
N VAL A 635 -4.04 -14.38 -24.90
CA VAL A 635 -4.96 -15.08 -24.00
C VAL A 635 -5.86 -14.05 -23.32
N ALA A 636 -7.15 -14.08 -23.66
CA ALA A 636 -8.20 -13.35 -22.96
C ALA A 636 -9.11 -14.35 -22.24
N TYR A 637 -9.42 -14.07 -20.98
CA TYR A 637 -10.37 -14.85 -20.19
C TYR A 637 -11.68 -14.08 -19.98
N SER A 638 -12.79 -14.81 -19.95
CA SER A 638 -14.08 -14.25 -19.52
C SER A 638 -14.20 -14.23 -17.98
N ASP A 639 -15.11 -13.41 -17.46
CA ASP A 639 -15.35 -13.28 -16.01
C ASP A 639 -15.77 -14.62 -15.36
N ASP A 640 -16.47 -15.49 -16.10
CA ASP A 640 -16.77 -16.87 -15.70
C ASP A 640 -15.52 -17.74 -15.48
N GLN A 641 -14.45 -17.48 -16.23
CA GLN A 641 -13.17 -18.19 -16.13
C GLN A 641 -12.30 -17.57 -15.02
N LEU A 642 -12.20 -16.24 -14.95
CA LEU A 642 -11.45 -15.50 -13.94
C LEU A 642 -12.01 -15.73 -12.52
N LEU A 643 -13.34 -15.79 -12.37
CA LEU A 643 -14.02 -16.03 -11.09
C LEU A 643 -14.31 -17.52 -10.82
N LYS A 644 -13.90 -18.42 -11.72
CA LYS A 644 -14.04 -19.88 -11.54
C LYS A 644 -13.48 -20.38 -10.20
N PRO A 645 -12.29 -19.94 -9.71
CA PRO A 645 -11.77 -20.42 -8.43
C PRO A 645 -12.67 -20.02 -7.24
N ILE A 646 -13.29 -18.84 -7.29
CA ILE A 646 -14.22 -18.35 -6.28
C ILE A 646 -15.55 -19.14 -6.33
N ARG A 647 -16.12 -19.35 -7.52
CA ARG A 647 -17.32 -20.21 -7.66
C ARG A 647 -17.06 -21.65 -7.24
N GLN A 648 -15.87 -22.18 -7.50
CA GLN A 648 -15.45 -23.51 -7.05
C GLN A 648 -15.36 -23.58 -5.52
N PHE A 649 -14.73 -22.59 -4.86
CA PHE A 649 -14.72 -22.50 -3.40
C PHE A 649 -16.14 -22.49 -2.81
N ILE A 650 -17.05 -21.69 -3.38
CA ILE A 650 -18.44 -21.58 -2.90
C ILE A 650 -19.20 -22.90 -3.09
N ALA A 651 -19.07 -23.56 -4.24
CA ALA A 651 -19.68 -24.86 -4.50
C ALA A 651 -19.15 -25.95 -3.56
N ASP A 652 -17.83 -25.97 -3.32
CA ASP A 652 -17.19 -26.83 -2.31
C ASP A 652 -17.73 -26.55 -0.89
N PHE A 653 -17.83 -25.27 -0.50
CA PHE A 653 -18.30 -24.85 0.83
C PHE A 653 -19.73 -25.33 1.08
N ILE A 654 -20.66 -25.02 0.15
CA ILE A 654 -22.07 -25.42 0.28
C ILE A 654 -22.17 -26.94 0.36
N SER A 655 -21.58 -27.66 -0.61
CA SER A 655 -21.69 -29.12 -0.71
C SER A 655 -21.05 -29.90 0.43
N LYS A 656 -20.04 -29.35 1.12
CA LYS A 656 -19.28 -30.06 2.17
C LYS A 656 -19.50 -29.53 3.59
N GLN A 657 -20.25 -28.44 3.76
CA GLN A 657 -20.52 -27.85 5.07
C GLN A 657 -21.99 -27.49 5.30
N LEU A 658 -22.72 -26.97 4.30
CA LEU A 658 -23.99 -26.26 4.56
C LEU A 658 -25.28 -27.03 4.19
N LEU A 659 -25.22 -27.91 3.18
CA LEU A 659 -26.41 -28.63 2.70
C LEU A 659 -27.07 -29.48 3.80
N GLY A 660 -28.40 -29.46 3.85
CA GLY A 660 -29.23 -30.24 4.78
C GLY A 660 -29.42 -29.57 6.15
N ILE A 661 -28.49 -28.70 6.60
CA ILE A 661 -28.60 -28.05 7.90
C ILE A 661 -29.82 -27.11 7.93
N THR A 662 -30.01 -26.31 6.88
CA THR A 662 -31.10 -25.33 6.82
C THR A 662 -32.47 -26.01 6.78
N THR A 663 -32.61 -27.08 5.99
CA THR A 663 -33.87 -27.80 5.80
C THR A 663 -34.23 -28.71 6.97
N GLU A 664 -33.24 -29.26 7.70
CA GLU A 664 -33.44 -29.88 9.01
C GLU A 664 -34.07 -28.90 10.00
N HIS A 665 -33.54 -27.67 10.10
CA HIS A 665 -33.98 -26.72 11.12
C HIS A 665 -35.32 -26.04 10.79
N ILE A 666 -35.64 -25.84 9.50
CA ILE A 666 -37.00 -25.41 9.09
C ILE A 666 -38.03 -26.50 9.44
N ALA A 667 -37.72 -27.78 9.23
CA ALA A 667 -38.62 -28.87 9.63
C ALA A 667 -38.86 -28.90 11.14
N TYR A 668 -37.84 -28.67 11.98
CA TYR A 668 -38.04 -28.55 13.43
C TYR A 668 -38.88 -27.35 13.85
N ILE A 669 -38.85 -26.23 13.12
CA ILE A 669 -39.74 -25.09 13.39
C ILE A 669 -41.19 -25.46 13.09
N VAL A 670 -41.47 -26.20 12.01
CA VAL A 670 -42.81 -26.73 11.74
C VAL A 670 -43.26 -27.71 12.84
N CYS A 671 -42.37 -28.57 13.33
CA CYS A 671 -42.66 -29.46 14.46
C CYS A 671 -42.96 -28.69 15.75
N TYR A 672 -42.17 -27.66 16.06
CA TYR A 672 -42.37 -26.79 17.22
C TYR A 672 -43.73 -26.10 17.15
N LEU A 673 -44.07 -25.46 16.01
CA LEU A 673 -45.33 -24.73 15.84
C LEU A 673 -46.56 -25.64 16.00
N LEU A 674 -46.50 -26.89 15.51
CA LEU A 674 -47.58 -27.85 15.74
C LEU A 674 -47.71 -28.23 17.23
N GLN A 675 -46.60 -28.35 17.96
CA GLN A 675 -46.63 -28.68 19.39
C GLN A 675 -47.08 -27.50 20.26
N ASP A 676 -46.71 -26.27 19.93
CA ASP A 676 -47.14 -25.04 20.62
C ASP A 676 -48.66 -24.80 20.46
N LEU A 677 -49.20 -25.13 19.27
CA LEU A 677 -50.64 -25.17 19.00
C LEU A 677 -51.38 -26.31 19.72
N GLY A 678 -50.68 -27.22 20.42
CA GLY A 678 -51.27 -28.25 21.28
C GLY A 678 -51.42 -29.64 20.66
N PHE A 679 -50.70 -29.96 19.59
CA PHE A 679 -50.66 -31.31 19.00
C PHE A 679 -49.40 -32.07 19.44
N ASP A 680 -49.54 -33.24 20.06
CA ASP A 680 -48.38 -34.02 20.50
C ASP A 680 -47.68 -34.74 19.32
N VAL A 681 -46.71 -34.04 18.74
CA VAL A 681 -45.84 -34.55 17.66
C VAL A 681 -45.02 -35.76 18.11
N VAL A 682 -44.72 -35.92 19.41
CA VAL A 682 -43.89 -37.02 19.91
C VAL A 682 -44.69 -38.32 19.93
N GLU A 683 -45.88 -38.31 20.54
CA GLU A 683 -46.74 -39.49 20.61
C GLU A 683 -47.18 -39.93 19.19
N GLU A 684 -47.60 -38.99 18.34
CA GLU A 684 -48.08 -39.28 16.98
C GLU A 684 -46.98 -39.86 16.06
N VAL A 685 -45.74 -39.39 16.19
CA VAL A 685 -44.60 -39.96 15.45
C VAL A 685 -44.23 -41.35 15.96
N GLU A 686 -44.37 -41.63 17.25
CA GLU A 686 -44.11 -42.96 17.80
C GLU A 686 -45.24 -43.96 17.52
N GLN A 687 -46.51 -43.53 17.52
CA GLN A 687 -47.64 -44.37 17.10
C GLN A 687 -47.59 -44.74 15.60
N LYS A 688 -47.04 -43.89 14.73
CA LYS A 688 -46.90 -44.17 13.28
C LYS A 688 -45.66 -44.99 12.89
N ASP A 689 -44.69 -45.21 13.78
CA ASP A 689 -43.40 -45.85 13.47
C ASP A 689 -43.45 -47.40 13.26
N ILE A 690 -44.64 -47.93 12.97
CA ILE A 690 -44.91 -49.37 12.77
C ILE A 690 -44.80 -49.76 11.27
N GLY A 691 -44.61 -48.78 10.38
CA GLY A 691 -44.48 -48.97 8.92
C GLY A 691 -43.09 -49.35 8.43
N ALA A 692 -43.02 -50.09 7.32
CA ALA A 692 -41.80 -50.73 6.80
C ALA A 692 -40.65 -49.80 6.37
N GLU A 693 -40.84 -48.49 6.30
CA GLU A 693 -39.82 -47.50 5.91
C GLU A 693 -39.26 -46.66 7.08
N SER A 694 -39.85 -46.78 8.27
CA SER A 694 -39.58 -45.92 9.45
C SER A 694 -39.43 -44.44 9.09
N LYS A 695 -40.41 -43.93 8.34
CA LYS A 695 -40.59 -42.52 7.96
C LYS A 695 -42.01 -42.10 8.34
N VAL A 696 -42.14 -40.92 8.94
CA VAL A 696 -43.45 -40.27 9.15
C VAL A 696 -43.51 -39.02 8.27
N PRO A 697 -44.46 -38.89 7.32
CA PRO A 697 -44.50 -37.73 6.44
C PRO A 697 -44.96 -36.46 7.17
N ALA A 698 -44.27 -35.34 6.93
CA ALA A 698 -44.60 -34.06 7.55
C ALA A 698 -46.02 -33.56 7.17
N ASP A 699 -46.40 -33.67 5.88
CA ASP A 699 -47.74 -33.29 5.38
C ASP A 699 -48.86 -34.05 6.14
N ASP A 700 -48.60 -35.33 6.48
CA ASP A 700 -49.53 -36.23 7.17
C ASP A 700 -49.80 -35.80 8.62
N LEU A 701 -48.76 -35.28 9.31
CA LEU A 701 -48.85 -34.74 10.67
C LEU A 701 -49.60 -33.40 10.65
N TYR A 702 -49.24 -32.50 9.73
CA TYR A 702 -49.90 -31.21 9.55
C TYR A 702 -51.40 -31.36 9.25
N HIS A 703 -51.77 -32.27 8.34
CA HIS A 703 -53.17 -32.57 8.04
C HIS A 703 -53.91 -33.21 9.22
N LYS A 704 -53.27 -34.08 10.03
CA LYS A 704 -53.91 -34.64 11.23
C LYS A 704 -54.15 -33.56 12.29
N ALA A 705 -53.15 -32.71 12.54
CA ALA A 705 -53.24 -31.59 13.48
C ALA A 705 -54.36 -30.61 13.11
N GLY A 706 -54.42 -30.14 11.86
CA GLY A 706 -55.49 -29.24 11.40
C GLY A 706 -56.90 -29.82 11.56
N ASN A 707 -57.06 -31.12 11.29
CA ASN A 707 -58.32 -31.84 11.53
C ASN A 707 -58.70 -31.97 13.02
N ILE A 708 -57.73 -31.89 13.94
CA ILE A 708 -57.96 -31.87 15.38
C ILE A 708 -58.29 -30.44 15.84
N PHE A 709 -57.50 -29.45 15.43
CA PHE A 709 -57.68 -28.04 15.79
C PHE A 709 -59.06 -27.49 15.36
N LEU A 710 -59.52 -27.83 14.15
CA LEU A 710 -60.86 -27.46 13.67
C LEU A 710 -62.00 -28.15 14.44
N LYS A 711 -61.79 -29.39 14.95
CA LYS A 711 -62.77 -30.10 15.78
C LYS A 711 -62.80 -29.60 17.23
N GLN A 712 -61.67 -29.14 17.74
CA GLN A 712 -61.54 -28.52 19.06
C GLN A 712 -61.98 -27.05 19.08
N GLY A 713 -62.19 -26.43 17.90
CA GLY A 713 -62.59 -25.03 17.79
C GLY A 713 -61.48 -24.02 18.07
N LEU A 714 -60.21 -24.42 17.91
CA LEU A 714 -59.05 -23.55 18.14
C LEU A 714 -59.04 -22.32 17.21
N PHE A 715 -59.51 -22.45 15.98
CA PHE A 715 -59.76 -21.34 15.06
C PHE A 715 -60.90 -21.70 14.09
N SER A 716 -61.46 -20.70 13.39
CA SER A 716 -62.53 -20.91 12.41
C SER A 716 -61.99 -21.10 10.99
N GLN A 717 -62.77 -21.77 10.13
CA GLN A 717 -62.46 -21.91 8.71
C GLN A 717 -62.30 -20.54 8.01
N ASN A 718 -63.04 -19.52 8.46
CA ASN A 718 -62.99 -18.15 7.93
C ASN A 718 -61.73 -17.40 8.37
N ALA A 719 -61.29 -17.59 9.62
CA ALA A 719 -60.03 -17.01 10.11
C ALA A 719 -58.83 -17.61 9.34
N LEU A 720 -58.84 -18.93 9.11
CA LEU A 720 -57.80 -19.61 8.34
C LEU A 720 -57.76 -19.16 6.87
N SER A 721 -58.92 -18.94 6.22
CA SER A 721 -58.94 -18.43 4.84
C SER A 721 -58.49 -16.96 4.74
N GLN A 722 -58.83 -16.12 5.72
CA GLN A 722 -58.31 -14.75 5.80
C GLN A 722 -56.80 -14.73 6.03
N ALA A 723 -56.29 -15.50 7.01
CA ALA A 723 -54.86 -15.64 7.25
C ALA A 723 -54.09 -16.09 6.00
N SER A 724 -54.63 -17.05 5.24
CA SER A 724 -54.02 -17.54 3.99
C SER A 724 -53.99 -16.48 2.87
N THR A 725 -55.05 -15.67 2.72
CA THR A 725 -55.02 -14.57 1.74
C THR A 725 -54.07 -13.44 2.13
N LEU A 726 -53.94 -13.15 3.44
CA LEU A 726 -53.00 -12.15 3.95
C LEU A 726 -51.53 -12.60 3.82
N GLU A 727 -51.21 -13.87 4.11
CA GLU A 727 -49.90 -14.47 3.83
C GLU A 727 -49.57 -14.34 2.34
N SER A 728 -50.48 -14.80 1.47
CA SER A 728 -50.27 -14.81 0.02
C SER A 728 -49.99 -13.42 -0.55
N ASN A 729 -50.71 -12.40 -0.06
CA ASN A 729 -50.47 -11.00 -0.43
C ASN A 729 -49.09 -10.50 0.00
N LEU A 730 -48.65 -10.78 1.24
CA LEU A 730 -47.31 -10.40 1.71
C LEU A 730 -46.21 -11.14 0.94
N LYS A 731 -46.39 -12.44 0.71
CA LYS A 731 -45.53 -13.32 -0.10
C LYS A 731 -45.36 -12.79 -1.52
N HIS A 732 -46.44 -12.42 -2.21
CA HIS A 732 -46.38 -11.85 -3.55
C HIS A 732 -45.71 -10.47 -3.58
N ALA A 733 -45.93 -9.62 -2.58
CA ALA A 733 -45.25 -8.33 -2.48
C ALA A 733 -43.73 -8.50 -2.22
N TRP A 734 -43.36 -9.38 -1.30
CA TRP A 734 -41.96 -9.67 -0.96
C TRP A 734 -41.19 -10.30 -2.11
N ILE A 735 -41.77 -11.28 -2.83
CA ILE A 735 -41.13 -11.93 -3.98
C ILE A 735 -40.77 -10.89 -5.05
N LYS A 736 -41.70 -10.00 -5.42
CA LYS A 736 -41.44 -8.92 -6.38
C LYS A 736 -40.30 -7.99 -5.94
N ILE A 737 -40.24 -7.63 -4.66
CA ILE A 737 -39.15 -6.83 -4.10
C ILE A 737 -37.79 -7.54 -4.25
N GLN A 738 -37.73 -8.87 -4.05
CA GLN A 738 -36.49 -9.63 -4.24
C GLN A 738 -36.15 -9.80 -5.73
N GLU A 739 -37.12 -10.00 -6.62
CA GLU A 739 -36.91 -10.07 -8.08
C GLU A 739 -36.31 -8.76 -8.61
N THR A 740 -36.84 -7.60 -8.23
CA THR A 740 -36.26 -6.30 -8.60
C THR A 740 -34.84 -6.12 -8.05
N LYS A 741 -34.59 -6.51 -6.80
CA LYS A 741 -33.24 -6.45 -6.18
C LYS A 741 -32.25 -7.38 -6.87
N LYS A 742 -32.67 -8.59 -7.27
CA LYS A 742 -31.88 -9.57 -8.03
C LYS A 742 -31.48 -9.01 -9.40
N LEU A 743 -32.42 -8.41 -10.12
CA LEU A 743 -32.15 -7.75 -11.41
C LEU A 743 -31.16 -6.58 -11.26
N GLN A 744 -31.35 -5.71 -10.25
CA GLN A 744 -30.42 -4.62 -9.97
C GLN A 744 -29.00 -5.12 -9.65
N GLN A 745 -28.86 -6.16 -8.82
CA GLN A 745 -27.55 -6.73 -8.50
C GLN A 745 -26.85 -7.34 -9.73
N LYS A 746 -27.57 -8.04 -10.61
CA LYS A 746 -27.03 -8.53 -11.89
C LYS A 746 -26.58 -7.40 -12.81
N ILE A 747 -27.35 -6.31 -12.91
CA ILE A 747 -26.98 -5.13 -13.68
C ILE A 747 -25.69 -4.50 -13.12
N THR A 748 -25.57 -4.33 -11.79
CA THR A 748 -24.35 -3.80 -11.16
C THR A 748 -23.12 -4.70 -11.40
N LEU A 749 -23.29 -6.03 -11.39
CA LEU A 749 -22.22 -6.97 -11.72
C LEU A 749 -21.73 -6.78 -13.17
N LEU A 750 -22.64 -6.83 -14.14
CA LEU A 750 -22.29 -6.66 -15.56
C LEU A 750 -21.77 -5.25 -15.88
N GLN A 751 -22.20 -4.21 -15.15
CA GLN A 751 -21.63 -2.86 -15.26
C GLN A 751 -20.17 -2.79 -14.78
N SER A 752 -19.79 -3.58 -13.76
CA SER A 752 -18.38 -3.74 -13.36
C SER A 752 -17.55 -4.36 -14.48
N THR A 753 -18.04 -5.46 -15.08
CA THR A 753 -17.42 -6.09 -16.27
C THR A 753 -17.32 -5.11 -17.43
N GLN A 754 -18.40 -4.39 -17.75
CA GLN A 754 -18.45 -3.40 -18.83
C GLN A 754 -17.40 -2.30 -18.63
N LEU A 755 -17.32 -1.71 -17.44
CA LEU A 755 -16.36 -0.65 -17.12
C LEU A 755 -14.91 -1.17 -17.18
N ARG A 756 -14.64 -2.35 -16.60
CA ARG A 756 -13.31 -2.97 -16.64
C ARG A 756 -12.87 -3.29 -18.07
N LEU A 757 -13.72 -3.94 -18.87
CA LEU A 757 -13.42 -4.26 -20.27
C LEU A 757 -13.26 -2.99 -21.11
N HIS A 758 -14.09 -1.97 -20.91
CA HIS A 758 -13.96 -0.68 -21.61
C HIS A 758 -12.61 -0.02 -21.33
N ASN A 759 -12.19 0.02 -20.05
CA ASN A 759 -10.90 0.59 -19.67
C ASN A 759 -9.74 -0.22 -20.29
N GLN A 760 -9.80 -1.55 -20.27
CA GLN A 760 -8.78 -2.42 -20.85
C GLN A 760 -8.68 -2.25 -22.38
N ILE A 761 -9.82 -2.20 -23.09
CA ILE A 761 -9.91 -1.88 -24.53
C ILE A 761 -9.34 -0.49 -24.83
N THR A 762 -9.62 0.51 -23.99
CA THR A 762 -9.12 1.88 -24.17
C THR A 762 -7.60 1.96 -23.98
N ILE A 763 -7.03 1.19 -23.04
CA ILE A 763 -5.57 1.14 -22.81
C ILE A 763 -4.86 0.39 -23.95
N GLU A 764 -5.36 -0.77 -24.39
CA GLU A 764 -4.85 -1.47 -25.57
C GLU A 764 -4.84 -0.57 -26.81
N ASN A 765 -5.96 0.13 -27.05
CA ASN A 765 -6.09 1.06 -28.17
C ASN A 765 -5.16 2.28 -28.04
N PHE A 766 -4.96 2.82 -26.83
CA PHE A 766 -3.99 3.89 -26.58
C PHE A 766 -2.54 3.44 -26.82
N MET A 767 -2.18 2.23 -26.38
CA MET A 767 -0.82 1.70 -26.52
C MET A 767 -0.47 1.35 -27.97
N TYR A 768 -1.39 0.69 -28.69
CA TYR A 768 -1.12 0.07 -29.99
C TYR A 768 -1.92 0.69 -31.16
N GLU A 769 -2.34 1.95 -31.01
CA GLU A 769 -3.14 2.70 -32.00
C GLU A 769 -2.63 2.58 -33.44
N GLU A 770 -1.32 2.72 -33.68
CA GLU A 770 -0.71 2.65 -35.02
C GLU A 770 -0.86 1.25 -35.66
N ILE A 771 -0.80 0.20 -34.84
CA ILE A 771 -1.03 -1.18 -35.27
C ILE A 771 -2.51 -1.39 -35.60
N LEU A 772 -3.42 -0.92 -34.74
CA LEU A 772 -4.86 -1.12 -34.90
C LEU A 772 -5.46 -0.26 -36.03
N ALA A 773 -4.95 0.95 -36.24
CA ALA A 773 -5.34 1.84 -37.34
C ALA A 773 -5.05 1.21 -38.72
N THR A 774 -4.01 0.39 -38.83
CA THR A 774 -3.69 -0.38 -40.05
C THR A 774 -4.86 -1.31 -40.48
N PHE A 775 -5.75 -1.68 -39.55
CA PHE A 775 -6.92 -2.52 -39.82
C PHE A 775 -8.26 -1.74 -39.81
N ASN A 776 -8.26 -0.43 -39.52
CA ASN A 776 -9.46 0.42 -39.42
C ASN A 776 -10.58 -0.09 -38.48
N LEU A 777 -10.26 -0.92 -37.48
CA LEU A 777 -11.26 -1.57 -36.62
C LEU A 777 -11.80 -0.69 -35.48
N TYR A 778 -11.02 0.29 -35.01
CA TYR A 778 -11.30 1.05 -33.79
C TYR A 778 -11.07 2.55 -33.96
N SER A 779 -11.74 3.36 -33.12
CA SER A 779 -11.56 4.82 -33.10
C SER A 779 -10.24 5.18 -32.41
N PRO A 780 -9.42 6.10 -32.96
CA PRO A 780 -8.09 6.41 -32.43
C PRO A 780 -8.17 7.27 -31.15
N VAL A 781 -7.90 6.65 -30.00
CA VAL A 781 -8.01 7.26 -28.67
C VAL A 781 -6.86 8.25 -28.40
N ARG A 782 -5.62 7.85 -28.68
CA ARG A 782 -4.41 8.63 -28.38
C ARG A 782 -4.26 9.80 -29.36
N SER A 783 -4.51 9.60 -30.66
CA SER A 783 -4.49 10.68 -31.64
C SER A 783 -5.61 11.68 -31.41
N LYS A 784 -6.79 11.25 -30.94
CA LYS A 784 -7.84 12.16 -30.47
C LYS A 784 -7.39 12.95 -29.24
N PHE A 785 -6.86 12.29 -28.21
CA PHE A 785 -6.34 12.94 -27.01
C PHE A 785 -5.28 14.01 -27.33
N ILE A 786 -4.32 13.69 -28.21
CA ILE A 786 -3.28 14.64 -28.67
C ILE A 786 -3.93 15.85 -29.37
N LEU A 787 -4.96 15.63 -30.21
CA LEU A 787 -5.67 16.71 -30.90
C LEU A 787 -6.45 17.60 -29.92
N ASP A 788 -7.25 17.01 -29.03
CA ASP A 788 -8.11 17.73 -28.08
C ASP A 788 -7.27 18.53 -27.07
N LEU A 789 -6.20 17.94 -26.53
CA LEU A 789 -5.26 18.62 -25.64
C LEU A 789 -4.47 19.73 -26.38
N LYS A 790 -4.09 19.53 -27.65
CA LYS A 790 -3.42 20.56 -28.46
C LYS A 790 -4.35 21.73 -28.78
N ASN A 791 -5.64 21.47 -29.00
CA ASN A 791 -6.65 22.51 -29.25
C ASN A 791 -6.88 23.39 -28.01
N GLU A 792 -7.07 22.80 -26.83
CA GLU A 792 -7.21 23.57 -25.58
C GLU A 792 -5.89 24.23 -25.17
N PHE A 793 -4.72 23.60 -25.36
CA PHE A 793 -3.41 24.23 -25.14
C PHE A 793 -3.24 25.53 -25.95
N ASN A 794 -3.51 25.48 -27.26
CA ASN A 794 -3.46 26.66 -28.13
C ASN A 794 -4.50 27.73 -27.70
N THR A 795 -5.69 27.29 -27.27
CA THR A 795 -6.77 28.18 -26.82
C THR A 795 -6.38 28.91 -25.53
N LEU A 796 -5.83 28.19 -24.54
CA LEU A 796 -5.33 28.77 -23.29
C LEU A 796 -4.16 29.74 -23.53
N GLN A 797 -3.24 29.42 -24.45
CA GLN A 797 -2.17 30.36 -24.83
C GLN A 797 -2.75 31.66 -25.43
N ILE A 798 -3.69 31.57 -26.38
CA ILE A 798 -4.33 32.74 -27.01
C ILE A 798 -5.13 33.56 -25.98
N ILE A 799 -5.77 32.91 -24.99
CA ILE A 799 -6.48 33.61 -23.91
C ILE A 799 -5.48 34.33 -22.99
N ASN A 800 -4.36 33.69 -22.62
CA ASN A 800 -3.30 34.32 -21.81
C ASN A 800 -2.75 35.59 -22.49
N GLU A 801 -2.40 35.50 -23.78
CA GLU A 801 -1.87 36.63 -24.56
C GLU A 801 -2.86 37.80 -24.63
N LYS A 802 -4.16 37.52 -24.77
CA LYS A 802 -5.23 38.53 -24.75
C LYS A 802 -5.48 39.11 -23.36
N LEU A 803 -5.48 38.28 -22.32
CA LEU A 803 -5.71 38.71 -20.95
C LEU A 803 -4.59 39.65 -20.47
N GLY A 804 -3.34 39.35 -20.81
CA GLY A 804 -2.21 40.26 -20.56
C GLY A 804 -2.44 41.64 -21.20
N GLN A 805 -2.76 41.68 -22.49
CA GLN A 805 -3.06 42.94 -23.20
C GLN A 805 -4.27 43.70 -22.60
N ALA A 806 -5.31 42.99 -22.16
CA ALA A 806 -6.47 43.62 -21.51
C ALA A 806 -6.11 44.22 -20.13
N VAL A 807 -5.30 43.50 -19.34
CA VAL A 807 -4.80 43.97 -18.04
C VAL A 807 -3.87 45.18 -18.20
N GLU A 808 -3.01 45.22 -19.22
CA GLU A 808 -2.18 46.40 -19.54
C GLU A 808 -3.04 47.63 -19.88
N LYS A 809 -4.05 47.48 -20.76
CA LYS A 809 -5.01 48.57 -21.08
C LYS A 809 -5.70 49.08 -19.81
N GLN A 810 -6.18 48.18 -18.96
CA GLN A 810 -6.90 48.56 -17.76
C GLN A 810 -5.99 49.19 -16.71
N GLY A 811 -4.71 48.80 -16.64
CA GLY A 811 -3.70 49.47 -15.81
C GLY A 811 -3.65 50.98 -16.07
N LEU A 812 -3.67 51.39 -17.35
CA LEU A 812 -3.72 52.80 -17.75
C LEU A 812 -5.01 53.50 -17.29
N LEU A 813 -6.16 52.80 -17.30
CA LEU A 813 -7.43 53.33 -16.78
C LEU A 813 -7.41 53.45 -15.24
N ILE A 814 -6.80 52.50 -14.53
CA ILE A 814 -6.64 52.51 -13.08
C ILE A 814 -5.71 53.67 -12.67
N GLU A 815 -4.57 53.87 -13.33
CA GLU A 815 -3.70 55.03 -13.10
C GLU A 815 -4.44 56.35 -13.35
N SER A 816 -5.18 56.43 -14.46
CA SER A 816 -6.01 57.58 -14.84
C SER A 816 -7.09 57.89 -13.77
N ALA A 817 -7.70 56.87 -13.16
CA ALA A 817 -8.66 57.03 -12.07
C ALA A 817 -7.97 57.45 -10.76
N HIS A 818 -6.89 56.75 -10.38
CA HIS A 818 -6.12 56.98 -9.16
C HIS A 818 -5.48 58.39 -9.12
N GLN A 819 -5.01 58.92 -10.26
CA GLN A 819 -4.55 60.31 -10.36
C GLN A 819 -5.66 61.33 -10.02
N ARG A 820 -6.88 61.12 -10.55
CA ARG A 820 -8.04 62.01 -10.27
C ARG A 820 -8.52 61.89 -8.83
N LEU A 821 -8.55 60.67 -8.28
CA LEU A 821 -8.86 60.44 -6.87
C LEU A 821 -7.86 61.16 -5.96
N ASN A 822 -6.56 61.10 -6.25
CA ASN A 822 -5.54 61.80 -5.46
C ASN A 822 -5.66 63.34 -5.55
N TRP A 823 -6.04 63.90 -6.69
CA TRP A 823 -6.34 65.35 -6.79
C TRP A 823 -7.59 65.72 -5.96
N ALA A 824 -8.66 64.93 -6.04
CA ALA A 824 -9.89 65.18 -5.28
C ALA A 824 -9.73 64.95 -3.76
N LYS A 825 -8.89 64.01 -3.34
CA LYS A 825 -8.51 63.73 -1.94
C LYS A 825 -7.82 64.91 -1.24
N GLY A 826 -7.23 65.83 -2.01
CA GLY A 826 -6.73 67.12 -1.52
C GLY A 826 -7.81 68.19 -1.30
N ALA A 827 -9.05 67.95 -1.75
CA ALA A 827 -10.17 68.90 -1.70
C ALA A 827 -11.39 68.39 -0.90
N ASN A 828 -11.67 67.08 -0.90
CA ASN A 828 -12.66 66.43 -0.04
C ASN A 828 -12.01 65.21 0.69
N PRO A 829 -11.95 65.21 2.04
CA PRO A 829 -11.48 64.07 2.83
C PRO A 829 -12.25 62.76 2.60
N GLU A 830 -13.55 62.81 2.28
CA GLU A 830 -14.40 61.61 2.10
C GLU A 830 -13.94 60.75 0.92
N VAL A 831 -13.38 61.39 -0.12
CA VAL A 831 -12.75 60.71 -1.27
C VAL A 831 -11.52 59.90 -0.85
N GLY A 832 -10.93 60.18 0.32
CA GLY A 832 -9.83 59.42 0.90
C GLY A 832 -10.20 57.98 1.25
N GLU A 833 -11.43 57.73 1.72
CA GLU A 833 -11.91 56.37 2.04
C GLU A 833 -12.22 55.60 0.75
N ILE A 834 -12.89 56.24 -0.21
CA ILE A 834 -13.16 55.69 -1.55
C ILE A 834 -11.85 55.31 -2.25
N SER A 835 -10.85 56.19 -2.21
CA SER A 835 -9.49 55.91 -2.71
C SER A 835 -8.86 54.68 -2.04
N SER A 836 -9.00 54.54 -0.71
CA SER A 836 -8.43 53.38 0.00
C SER A 836 -9.19 52.07 -0.27
N ALA A 837 -10.49 52.14 -0.54
CA ALA A 837 -11.29 50.98 -0.94
C ALA A 837 -10.93 50.53 -2.37
N PHE A 838 -10.88 51.47 -3.32
CA PHE A 838 -10.45 51.23 -4.70
C PHE A 838 -9.06 50.60 -4.77
N ASP A 839 -8.07 51.20 -4.09
CA ASP A 839 -6.68 50.70 -4.05
C ASP A 839 -6.56 49.30 -3.40
N ASN A 840 -7.54 48.88 -2.58
CA ASN A 840 -7.59 47.54 -2.01
C ASN A 840 -8.24 46.53 -2.97
N SER A 841 -9.36 46.90 -3.61
CA SER A 841 -10.03 46.08 -4.62
C SER A 841 -9.14 45.82 -5.85
N VAL A 842 -8.38 46.83 -6.31
CA VAL A 842 -7.32 46.65 -7.33
C VAL A 842 -6.35 45.55 -6.90
N LYS A 843 -5.80 45.61 -5.69
CA LYS A 843 -4.80 44.64 -5.19
C LYS A 843 -5.35 43.23 -5.03
N ILE A 844 -6.60 43.08 -4.59
CA ILE A 844 -7.26 41.77 -4.46
C ILE A 844 -7.41 41.12 -5.85
N ARG A 845 -7.95 41.87 -6.82
CA ARG A 845 -8.13 41.42 -8.21
C ARG A 845 -6.80 41.15 -8.92
N ASP A 846 -5.80 42.01 -8.74
CA ASP A 846 -4.44 41.82 -9.26
C ASP A 846 -3.82 40.52 -8.75
N ASN A 847 -4.03 40.18 -7.47
CA ASN A 847 -3.54 38.93 -6.89
C ASN A 847 -4.32 37.73 -7.43
N GLN A 848 -5.64 37.81 -7.60
CA GLN A 848 -6.43 36.77 -8.26
C GLN A 848 -5.92 36.50 -9.68
N LEU A 849 -5.76 37.53 -10.51
CA LEU A 849 -5.25 37.41 -11.88
C LEU A 849 -3.84 36.81 -11.91
N LYS A 850 -2.93 37.23 -11.01
CA LYS A 850 -1.59 36.64 -10.88
C LYS A 850 -1.65 35.16 -10.46
N THR A 851 -2.58 34.73 -9.61
CA THR A 851 -2.73 33.29 -9.31
C THR A 851 -3.20 32.49 -10.53
N LEU A 852 -4.16 33.01 -11.31
CA LEU A 852 -4.63 32.38 -12.53
C LEU A 852 -3.52 32.29 -13.60
N GLU A 853 -2.76 33.38 -13.79
CA GLU A 853 -1.59 33.41 -14.66
C GLU A 853 -0.56 32.35 -14.27
N ASN A 854 -0.16 32.30 -13.00
CA ASN A 854 0.81 31.31 -12.49
C ASN A 854 0.32 29.85 -12.68
N ILE A 855 -0.95 29.57 -12.41
CA ILE A 855 -1.55 28.24 -12.63
C ILE A 855 -1.58 27.91 -14.14
N SER A 856 -1.99 28.86 -14.98
CA SER A 856 -2.02 28.68 -16.44
C SER A 856 -0.63 28.38 -17.02
N ALA A 857 0.42 29.07 -16.56
CA ALA A 857 1.78 28.88 -17.02
C ALA A 857 2.34 27.50 -16.61
N ARG A 858 2.03 27.03 -15.39
CA ARG A 858 2.37 25.67 -14.94
C ARG A 858 1.68 24.61 -15.80
N ILE A 859 0.40 24.79 -16.09
CA ILE A 859 -0.41 23.86 -16.90
C ILE A 859 0.08 23.85 -18.35
N LEU A 860 0.32 25.00 -18.97
CA LEU A 860 0.90 25.08 -20.32
C LEU A 860 2.25 24.36 -20.37
N ARG A 861 3.16 24.58 -19.40
CA ARG A 861 4.44 23.87 -19.33
C ARG A 861 4.26 22.35 -19.29
N ILE A 862 3.39 21.85 -18.42
CA ILE A 862 3.14 20.41 -18.22
C ILE A 862 2.48 19.79 -19.46
N SER A 863 1.41 20.40 -19.98
CA SER A 863 0.71 19.96 -21.20
C SER A 863 1.65 19.97 -22.41
N GLY A 864 2.52 20.98 -22.54
CA GLY A 864 3.53 21.04 -23.62
C GLY A 864 4.56 19.91 -23.55
N ILE A 865 5.03 19.55 -22.34
CA ILE A 865 5.94 18.42 -22.13
C ILE A 865 5.26 17.09 -22.50
N ILE A 866 4.01 16.89 -22.07
CA ILE A 866 3.24 15.66 -22.34
C ILE A 866 2.87 15.54 -23.82
N LEU A 867 2.38 16.61 -24.46
CA LEU A 867 2.11 16.66 -25.91
C LEU A 867 3.37 16.29 -26.70
N ARG A 868 4.53 16.85 -26.34
CA ARG A 868 5.80 16.55 -27.00
C ARG A 868 6.23 15.09 -26.78
N HIS A 869 6.03 14.52 -25.59
CA HIS A 869 6.35 13.12 -25.29
C HIS A 869 5.49 12.15 -26.12
N GLU A 870 4.18 12.37 -26.21
CA GLU A 870 3.26 11.51 -26.96
C GLU A 870 3.38 11.68 -28.49
N LEU A 871 3.63 12.90 -28.99
CA LEU A 871 4.01 13.11 -30.40
C LEU A 871 5.26 12.30 -30.77
N LEU A 872 6.25 12.21 -29.87
CA LEU A 872 7.45 11.39 -30.04
C LEU A 872 7.22 9.86 -29.92
N ARG A 873 5.99 9.39 -29.73
CA ARG A 873 5.61 7.99 -30.06
C ARG A 873 5.24 7.90 -31.54
N SER A 874 4.26 8.69 -31.97
CA SER A 874 3.68 8.70 -33.32
C SER A 874 4.68 8.94 -34.47
N HIS A 875 4.30 8.51 -35.69
CA HIS A 875 5.01 8.79 -36.95
C HIS A 875 4.84 10.25 -37.49
N CYS A 876 4.83 11.26 -36.62
CA CYS A 876 4.75 12.69 -36.94
C CYS A 876 5.99 13.27 -37.67
N ILE A 877 6.06 14.60 -37.84
CA ILE A 877 7.21 15.27 -38.47
C ILE A 877 8.36 15.40 -37.45
N GLU A 878 7.98 15.69 -36.21
CA GLU A 878 8.84 15.87 -35.04
C GLU A 878 9.58 14.58 -34.68
N SER A 879 8.93 13.41 -34.80
CA SER A 879 9.59 12.11 -34.62
C SER A 879 10.61 11.85 -35.71
N LYS A 880 10.25 12.07 -36.99
CA LYS A 880 11.17 11.90 -38.14
C LYS A 880 12.36 12.86 -38.11
N ALA A 881 12.19 14.06 -37.52
CA ALA A 881 13.29 14.98 -37.25
C ALA A 881 14.24 14.43 -36.17
N LEU A 882 13.71 13.85 -35.09
CA LEU A 882 14.52 13.17 -34.06
C LEU A 882 15.21 11.92 -34.61
N ASP A 883 14.49 11.08 -35.36
CA ASP A 883 15.01 9.88 -36.05
C ASP A 883 16.22 10.26 -36.93
N LYS A 884 16.07 11.28 -37.78
CA LYS A 884 17.15 11.80 -38.63
C LYS A 884 18.32 12.36 -37.83
N THR A 885 18.06 13.02 -36.70
CA THR A 885 19.12 13.61 -35.86
C THR A 885 19.95 12.52 -35.17
N PHE A 886 19.29 11.45 -34.68
CA PHE A 886 19.95 10.25 -34.16
C PHE A 886 20.78 9.55 -35.24
N VAL A 887 20.21 9.29 -36.42
CA VAL A 887 20.93 8.63 -37.53
C VAL A 887 22.15 9.44 -37.98
N ASN A 888 22.05 10.77 -38.08
CA ASN A 888 23.20 11.63 -38.39
C ASN A 888 24.33 11.52 -37.34
N GLY A 889 23.99 11.42 -36.05
CA GLY A 889 24.96 11.22 -34.97
C GLY A 889 25.58 9.82 -35.00
N PHE A 890 24.74 8.81 -35.21
CA PHE A 890 25.11 7.41 -35.38
C PHE A 890 26.11 7.21 -36.52
N GLU A 891 25.86 7.75 -37.71
CA GLU A 891 26.76 7.63 -38.86
C GLU A 891 28.13 8.28 -38.58
N LYS A 892 28.14 9.48 -38.00
CA LYS A 892 29.39 10.15 -37.57
C LYS A 892 30.19 9.27 -36.59
N TRP A 893 29.52 8.68 -35.60
CA TRP A 893 30.17 7.82 -34.61
C TRP A 893 30.66 6.50 -35.20
N ARG A 894 29.85 5.81 -36.01
CA ARG A 894 30.25 4.58 -36.71
C ARG A 894 31.47 4.80 -37.61
N MET A 895 31.51 5.93 -38.34
CA MET A 895 32.69 6.32 -39.12
C MET A 895 33.90 6.62 -38.22
N ALA A 896 33.72 7.33 -37.09
CA ALA A 896 34.81 7.58 -36.13
C ALA A 896 35.38 6.28 -35.53
N CYS A 897 34.53 5.33 -35.14
CA CYS A 897 34.91 4.01 -34.67
C CYS A 897 35.66 3.21 -35.75
N GLN A 898 35.22 3.27 -37.01
CA GLN A 898 35.93 2.65 -38.13
C GLN A 898 37.32 3.27 -38.38
N TYR A 899 37.45 4.61 -38.27
CA TYR A 899 38.76 5.26 -38.36
C TYR A 899 39.67 4.89 -37.18
N LYS A 900 39.14 4.74 -35.96
CA LYS A 900 39.88 4.25 -34.79
C LYS A 900 40.40 2.83 -35.03
N SER A 901 39.54 1.90 -35.48
CA SER A 901 39.94 0.50 -35.72
C SER A 901 40.89 0.31 -36.91
N VAL A 902 40.83 1.16 -37.94
CA VAL A 902 41.68 1.02 -39.15
C VAL A 902 43.05 1.70 -39.02
N LYS A 903 43.21 2.69 -38.12
CA LYS A 903 44.47 3.44 -37.96
C LYS A 903 45.31 3.08 -36.73
N SER A 904 44.78 2.32 -35.77
CA SER A 904 45.51 1.94 -34.55
C SER A 904 46.80 1.12 -34.80
N ASP A 905 46.96 0.54 -35.99
CA ASP A 905 48.10 -0.31 -36.36
C ASP A 905 49.29 0.46 -37.02
N VAL A 906 49.22 1.79 -37.18
CA VAL A 906 50.07 2.54 -38.15
C VAL A 906 50.94 3.65 -37.54
N LEU A 907 50.78 3.96 -36.25
CA LEU A 907 51.57 4.93 -35.49
C LEU A 907 51.92 4.36 -34.11
N THR A 908 53.14 4.58 -33.63
CA THR A 908 53.47 4.33 -32.22
C THR A 908 52.87 5.42 -31.32
N PRO A 909 52.53 5.15 -30.04
CA PRO A 909 51.96 6.16 -29.14
C PRO A 909 52.91 7.35 -28.92
N THR A 910 54.22 7.12 -28.99
CA THR A 910 55.26 8.16 -28.97
C THR A 910 55.27 9.02 -30.24
N GLU A 911 55.10 8.43 -31.43
CA GLU A 911 54.93 9.18 -32.68
C GLU A 911 53.62 9.98 -32.70
N GLU A 912 52.53 9.41 -32.16
CA GLU A 912 51.25 10.11 -32.00
C GLU A 912 51.37 11.32 -31.06
N SER A 913 52.12 11.18 -29.98
CA SER A 913 52.36 12.26 -29.02
C SER A 913 53.17 13.41 -29.64
N ILE A 914 54.27 13.11 -30.35
CA ILE A 914 55.02 14.11 -31.15
C ILE A 914 54.11 14.76 -32.20
N MET A 915 53.25 13.98 -32.86
CA MET A 915 52.30 14.46 -33.85
C MET A 915 51.23 15.41 -33.27
N SER A 916 50.97 15.35 -31.96
CA SER A 916 50.10 16.31 -31.27
C SER A 916 50.79 17.64 -30.91
N LEU A 917 52.13 17.69 -30.89
CA LEU A 917 52.92 18.89 -30.61
C LEU A 917 53.22 19.73 -31.87
N LEU A 918 53.09 19.15 -33.05
CA LEU A 918 53.15 19.84 -34.34
C LEU A 918 52.03 20.89 -34.49
N THR A 919 52.33 21.98 -35.18
CA THR A 919 51.34 22.93 -35.73
C THR A 919 51.59 23.11 -37.22
N LYS A 920 50.64 23.67 -37.98
CA LYS A 920 50.85 23.90 -39.43
C LYS A 920 52.08 24.75 -39.74
N GLU A 921 52.32 25.78 -38.93
CA GLU A 921 53.49 26.66 -39.04
C GLU A 921 54.81 25.93 -38.80
N LEU A 922 54.84 24.89 -37.95
CA LEU A 922 56.00 24.01 -37.80
C LEU A 922 56.10 22.97 -38.92
N VAL A 923 55.00 22.45 -39.45
CA VAL A 923 55.00 21.43 -40.53
C VAL A 923 55.64 21.94 -41.83
N GLU A 924 55.62 23.25 -42.07
CA GLU A 924 56.19 23.90 -43.25
C GLU A 924 57.67 24.33 -43.07
N ASP A 925 58.25 24.16 -41.87
CA ASP A 925 59.60 24.60 -41.53
C ASP A 925 60.65 23.49 -41.77
N PRO A 926 61.77 23.75 -42.47
CA PRO A 926 62.84 22.76 -42.66
C PRO A 926 63.54 22.33 -41.35
N ASP A 927 63.46 23.12 -40.28
CA ASP A 927 64.03 22.82 -38.95
C ASP A 927 62.93 22.56 -37.88
N TRP A 928 61.82 21.96 -38.30
CA TRP A 928 60.70 21.62 -37.42
C TRP A 928 61.09 20.70 -36.25
N LEU A 929 62.08 19.81 -36.45
CA LEU A 929 62.60 18.92 -35.41
C LEU A 929 63.42 19.66 -34.35
N GLY A 930 64.27 20.61 -34.74
CA GLY A 930 64.99 21.47 -33.80
C GLY A 930 64.01 22.27 -32.94
N LYS A 931 63.00 22.88 -33.56
CA LYS A 931 61.94 23.62 -32.85
C LYS A 931 61.05 22.74 -31.98
N ILE A 932 60.78 21.49 -32.37
CA ILE A 932 60.13 20.52 -31.48
C ILE A 932 61.05 20.11 -30.33
N SER A 933 62.36 20.00 -30.53
CA SER A 933 63.30 19.74 -29.42
C SER A 933 63.31 20.90 -28.42
N GLU A 934 63.33 22.16 -28.86
CA GLU A 934 63.19 23.32 -27.97
C GLU A 934 61.83 23.31 -27.24
N LYS A 935 60.74 23.06 -27.97
CA LYS A 935 59.38 22.99 -27.41
C LYS A 935 59.24 21.87 -26.37
N ILE A 936 59.73 20.66 -26.64
CA ILE A 936 59.76 19.56 -25.68
C ILE A 936 60.66 19.90 -24.49
N THR A 937 61.81 20.57 -24.69
CA THR A 937 62.69 21.01 -23.58
C THR A 937 61.99 22.00 -22.65
N THR A 938 61.27 22.99 -23.20
CA THR A 938 60.48 23.92 -22.37
C THR A 938 59.27 23.25 -21.71
N LEU A 939 58.64 22.25 -22.35
CA LEU A 939 57.58 21.45 -21.74
C LEU A 939 58.11 20.55 -20.61
N ILE A 940 59.30 19.97 -20.75
CA ILE A 940 59.98 19.20 -19.68
C ILE A 940 60.25 20.10 -18.48
N ALA A 941 60.78 21.31 -18.67
CA ALA A 941 61.00 22.26 -17.57
C ALA A 941 59.69 22.67 -16.89
N ASN A 942 58.68 23.10 -17.66
CA ASN A 942 57.37 23.47 -17.13
C ASN A 942 56.67 22.31 -16.41
N ALA A 943 56.83 21.07 -16.89
CA ALA A 943 56.31 19.87 -16.23
C ALA A 943 57.05 19.61 -14.92
N GLN A 944 58.38 19.69 -14.90
CA GLN A 944 59.19 19.53 -13.67
C GLN A 944 58.82 20.57 -12.60
N ASP A 945 58.65 21.85 -12.97
CA ASP A 945 58.23 22.91 -12.05
C ASP A 945 56.84 22.61 -11.45
N LYS A 946 55.83 22.36 -12.29
CA LYS A 946 54.47 21.95 -11.85
C LYS A 946 54.49 20.73 -10.92
N LEU A 947 55.32 19.73 -11.24
CA LEU A 947 55.43 18.48 -10.50
C LEU A 947 56.03 18.72 -9.11
N THR A 948 56.93 19.72 -8.96
CA THR A 948 57.35 20.19 -7.63
C THR A 948 56.26 20.94 -6.87
N ASP A 949 55.49 21.82 -7.53
CA ASP A 949 54.35 22.52 -6.92
C ASP A 949 53.26 21.54 -6.43
N GLU A 950 52.86 20.57 -7.28
CA GLU A 950 51.81 19.62 -6.93
C GLU A 950 52.24 18.62 -5.86
N ARG A 951 53.53 18.23 -5.81
CA ARG A 951 54.08 17.49 -4.66
C ARG A 951 54.02 18.31 -3.36
N GLY A 952 54.19 19.64 -3.43
CA GLY A 952 53.98 20.55 -2.31
C GLY A 952 52.51 20.66 -1.86
N ASN A 953 51.59 20.67 -2.82
CA ASN A 953 50.14 20.61 -2.55
C ASN A 953 49.75 19.28 -1.89
N LEU A 954 50.23 18.14 -2.41
CA LEU A 954 49.98 16.82 -1.85
C LEU A 954 50.50 16.68 -0.41
N PHE A 955 51.66 17.26 -0.10
CA PHE A 955 52.17 17.34 1.28
C PHE A 955 51.23 18.15 2.19
N SER A 956 50.72 19.28 1.72
CA SER A 956 49.78 20.12 2.47
C SER A 956 48.43 19.42 2.72
N ILE A 957 47.97 18.61 1.76
CA ILE A 957 46.78 17.75 1.92
C ILE A 957 47.04 16.63 2.94
N TYR A 958 48.24 16.05 2.93
CA TYR A 958 48.64 15.03 3.91
C TYR A 958 48.66 15.56 5.36
N ASP A 959 49.21 16.75 5.60
CA ASP A 959 49.20 17.34 6.95
C ASP A 959 47.77 17.62 7.45
N ALA A 960 46.87 18.09 6.57
CA ALA A 960 45.45 18.26 6.89
C ALA A 960 44.74 16.93 7.17
N LEU A 961 45.05 15.87 6.41
CA LEU A 961 44.58 14.50 6.66
C LEU A 961 45.06 13.97 8.01
N PHE A 962 46.34 14.12 8.31
CA PHE A 962 46.92 13.67 9.58
C PHE A 962 46.22 14.33 10.77
N PHE A 963 45.94 15.63 10.68
CA PHE A 963 45.18 16.36 11.71
C PHE A 963 43.76 15.80 11.90
N LYS A 964 43.00 15.60 10.81
CA LYS A 964 41.66 14.97 10.88
C LYS A 964 41.69 13.55 11.44
N VAL A 965 42.69 12.75 11.08
CA VAL A 965 42.86 11.38 11.63
C VAL A 965 43.14 11.40 13.14
N GLN A 966 43.85 12.42 13.67
CA GLN A 966 43.94 12.59 15.13
C GLN A 966 42.59 12.97 15.77
N ILE A 967 41.77 13.82 15.11
CA ILE A 967 40.42 14.15 15.59
C ILE A 967 39.53 12.89 15.61
N LEU A 968 39.46 12.13 14.52
CA LEU A 968 38.71 10.86 14.47
C LEU A 968 39.16 9.88 15.57
N LYS A 969 40.46 9.86 15.89
CA LYS A 969 41.01 9.06 16.99
C LYS A 969 40.51 9.52 18.37
N THR A 970 40.19 10.81 18.57
CA THR A 970 39.53 11.26 19.81
C THR A 970 38.10 10.76 19.92
N TYR A 971 37.28 10.86 18.85
CA TYR A 971 35.91 10.34 18.85
C TYR A 971 35.86 8.80 18.95
N TYR A 972 36.84 8.10 18.37
CA TYR A 972 37.03 6.66 18.58
C TYR A 972 37.35 6.32 20.04
N ASN A 973 38.18 7.12 20.72
CA ASN A 973 38.45 6.93 22.15
C ASN A 973 37.20 7.19 23.00
N THR A 974 36.38 8.20 22.66
CA THR A 974 35.08 8.46 23.29
C THR A 974 34.10 7.31 23.08
N HIS A 975 33.99 6.79 21.86
CA HIS A 975 33.22 5.58 21.55
C HIS A 975 33.68 4.38 22.40
N CYS A 976 34.99 4.18 22.52
CA CYS A 976 35.56 3.10 23.34
C CYS A 976 35.30 3.29 24.85
N ARG A 977 35.25 4.54 25.35
CA ARG A 977 34.83 4.86 26.73
C ARG A 977 33.37 4.47 26.94
N LEU A 978 32.46 5.07 26.16
CA LEU A 978 31.01 4.87 26.31
C LEU A 978 30.61 3.40 26.22
N MET A 979 31.21 2.66 25.28
CA MET A 979 30.96 1.23 25.17
C MET A 979 31.63 0.43 26.31
N ALA A 980 32.73 0.86 26.91
CA ALA A 980 33.33 0.13 28.05
C ALA A 980 32.37 0.03 29.24
N ASP A 981 31.56 1.06 29.49
CA ASP A 981 30.57 1.11 30.58
C ASP A 981 29.43 0.08 30.39
N VAL A 982 29.10 -0.28 29.14
CA VAL A 982 27.99 -1.19 28.79
C VAL A 982 28.46 -2.60 28.39
N LYS A 983 29.68 -2.74 27.86
CA LYS A 983 30.30 -3.97 27.32
C LYS A 983 30.29 -5.17 28.25
N ASN A 984 30.36 -4.97 29.57
CA ASN A 984 30.27 -6.07 30.54
C ASN A 984 28.81 -6.55 30.80
N LEU A 985 27.83 -5.67 30.62
CA LEU A 985 26.41 -6.00 30.67
C LEU A 985 26.00 -6.76 29.40
N VAL A 986 26.38 -6.27 28.21
CA VAL A 986 26.15 -6.98 26.92
C VAL A 986 26.74 -8.39 26.94
N LYS A 987 27.99 -8.55 27.40
CA LYS A 987 28.62 -9.87 27.58
C LYS A 987 27.83 -10.78 28.52
N SER A 988 27.19 -10.23 29.55
CA SER A 988 26.37 -10.99 30.50
C SER A 988 25.01 -11.35 29.90
N MET A 989 24.44 -10.48 29.06
CA MET A 989 23.20 -10.73 28.32
C MET A 989 23.31 -11.89 27.30
N THR A 990 24.52 -12.21 26.81
CA THR A 990 24.74 -13.40 25.95
C THR A 990 24.33 -14.74 26.59
N LYS A 991 24.14 -14.76 27.92
CA LYS A 991 23.72 -15.93 28.71
C LYS A 991 22.23 -15.94 29.04
N ILE A 992 21.44 -15.08 28.38
CA ILE A 992 20.00 -14.93 28.59
C ILE A 992 19.31 -15.37 27.31
N GLU A 993 18.57 -16.49 27.33
CA GLU A 993 18.06 -17.14 26.10
C GLU A 993 17.40 -16.16 25.10
N ASN A 994 16.53 -15.26 25.57
CA ASN A 994 15.81 -14.30 24.72
C ASN A 994 16.70 -13.23 24.05
N TYR A 995 17.90 -12.97 24.58
CA TYR A 995 18.84 -11.96 24.07
C TYR A 995 20.13 -12.59 23.51
N ALA A 996 20.31 -13.90 23.69
CA ALA A 996 21.58 -14.57 23.43
C ALA A 996 22.03 -14.39 21.98
N THR A 997 21.14 -14.64 21.01
CA THR A 997 21.42 -14.50 19.58
C THR A 997 21.78 -13.05 19.22
N SER A 998 20.93 -12.08 19.57
CA SER A 998 21.13 -10.66 19.24
C SER A 998 22.39 -10.07 19.87
N THR A 999 22.68 -10.40 21.13
CA THR A 999 23.89 -9.90 21.81
C THR A 999 25.17 -10.61 21.38
N GLN A 1000 25.10 -11.88 20.96
CA GLN A 1000 26.23 -12.56 20.32
C GLN A 1000 26.52 -11.99 18.93
N GLN A 1001 25.49 -11.76 18.10
CA GLN A 1001 25.61 -11.10 16.81
C GLN A 1001 26.23 -9.70 16.95
N PHE A 1002 25.65 -8.86 17.81
CA PHE A 1002 26.19 -7.52 18.08
C PHE A 1002 27.64 -7.55 18.57
N ILE A 1003 28.04 -8.52 19.42
CA ILE A 1003 29.44 -8.68 19.85
C ILE A 1003 30.39 -9.09 18.70
N VAL A 1004 29.92 -9.83 17.70
CA VAL A 1004 30.71 -10.20 16.52
C VAL A 1004 30.89 -8.99 15.60
N GLU A 1005 29.79 -8.31 15.28
CA GLU A 1005 29.80 -7.13 14.41
C GLU A 1005 30.60 -5.97 15.04
N TYR A 1006 30.45 -5.74 16.35
CA TYR A 1006 31.24 -4.75 17.10
C TYR A 1006 32.75 -5.04 17.08
N ARG A 1007 33.17 -6.32 17.04
CA ARG A 1007 34.60 -6.65 16.88
C ARG A 1007 35.10 -6.22 15.51
N SER A 1008 34.38 -6.57 14.45
CA SER A 1008 34.71 -6.16 13.09
C SER A 1008 34.80 -4.63 12.98
N TYR A 1009 33.85 -3.91 13.57
CA TYR A 1009 33.84 -2.45 13.61
C TYR A 1009 35.10 -1.85 14.26
N ILE A 1010 35.48 -2.35 15.45
CA ILE A 1010 36.69 -1.89 16.17
C ILE A 1010 37.99 -2.34 15.49
N GLU A 1011 38.00 -3.52 14.86
CA GLU A 1011 39.14 -4.03 14.09
C GLU A 1011 39.40 -3.15 12.86
N ASN A 1012 38.36 -2.74 12.12
CA ASN A 1012 38.49 -1.86 10.97
C ASN A 1012 38.92 -0.42 11.33
N PHE A 1013 38.46 0.13 12.45
CA PHE A 1013 39.09 1.35 13.01
C PHE A 1013 40.57 1.15 13.32
N SER A 1014 40.92 0.02 13.93
CA SER A 1014 42.30 -0.29 14.33
C SER A 1014 43.22 -0.46 13.12
N THR A 1015 42.75 -1.06 12.03
CA THR A 1015 43.53 -1.19 10.78
C THR A 1015 43.65 0.13 10.04
N VAL A 1016 42.64 1.01 10.05
CA VAL A 1016 42.77 2.39 9.53
C VAL A 1016 43.89 3.14 10.26
N PHE A 1017 43.89 3.14 11.60
CA PHE A 1017 44.94 3.81 12.38
C PHE A 1017 46.34 3.15 12.27
N GLN A 1018 46.44 1.90 11.82
CA GLN A 1018 47.72 1.21 11.55
C GLN A 1018 48.21 1.38 10.11
N LYS A 1019 47.30 1.51 9.14
CA LYS A 1019 47.64 1.78 7.74
C LYS A 1019 48.06 3.24 7.55
N PHE A 1020 47.50 4.19 8.29
CA PHE A 1020 47.88 5.61 8.21
C PHE A 1020 49.35 5.83 8.64
N LYS A 1021 50.22 6.18 7.68
CA LYS A 1021 51.68 6.29 7.82
C LYS A 1021 52.18 7.54 7.11
N ARG A 1022 53.50 7.81 7.15
CA ARG A 1022 54.10 8.99 6.50
C ARG A 1022 54.29 8.87 4.99
N GLU A 1023 54.27 7.64 4.48
CA GLU A 1023 54.37 7.32 3.05
C GLU A 1023 53.21 6.37 2.72
N HIS A 1024 52.56 6.62 1.60
CA HIS A 1024 51.35 5.92 1.16
C HIS A 1024 51.45 5.66 -0.34
N LYS A 1025 50.95 4.51 -0.79
CA LYS A 1025 50.64 4.25 -2.20
C LYS A 1025 49.15 4.44 -2.46
N ALA A 1026 48.76 4.66 -3.72
CA ALA A 1026 47.36 4.68 -4.14
C ALA A 1026 46.57 3.47 -3.62
N ASP A 1027 47.14 2.26 -3.64
CA ASP A 1027 46.53 1.04 -3.11
C ASP A 1027 46.27 1.11 -1.59
N ASP A 1028 47.21 1.63 -0.81
CA ASP A 1028 47.04 1.80 0.64
C ASP A 1028 45.91 2.79 0.95
N VAL A 1029 45.80 3.87 0.18
CA VAL A 1029 44.76 4.90 0.35
C VAL A 1029 43.40 4.40 -0.11
N MET A 1030 43.32 3.69 -1.26
CA MET A 1030 42.09 3.02 -1.69
C MET A 1030 41.60 2.02 -0.66
N ASP A 1031 42.50 1.26 -0.02
CA ASP A 1031 42.14 0.37 1.09
C ASP A 1031 41.68 1.12 2.34
N ILE A 1032 42.31 2.26 2.71
CA ILE A 1032 41.84 3.08 3.83
C ILE A 1032 40.44 3.63 3.54
N ILE A 1033 40.14 4.06 2.30
CA ILE A 1033 38.79 4.50 1.91
C ILE A 1033 37.77 3.35 2.02
N LYS A 1034 38.09 2.13 1.57
CA LYS A 1034 37.22 0.95 1.73
C LYS A 1034 36.94 0.65 3.21
N LEU A 1035 37.97 0.69 4.06
CA LEU A 1035 37.84 0.46 5.51
C LEU A 1035 36.99 1.56 6.17
N LEU A 1036 37.20 2.82 5.79
CA LEU A 1036 36.39 3.95 6.27
C LEU A 1036 34.93 3.87 5.81
N ALA A 1037 34.66 3.45 4.57
CA ALA A 1037 33.30 3.23 4.07
C ALA A 1037 32.59 2.12 4.84
N TYR A 1038 33.25 0.97 5.07
CA TYR A 1038 32.72 -0.09 5.93
C TYR A 1038 32.40 0.42 7.34
N VAL A 1039 33.29 1.24 7.93
CA VAL A 1039 33.04 1.86 9.23
C VAL A 1039 31.87 2.84 9.16
N GLN A 1040 31.72 3.65 8.12
CA GLN A 1040 30.62 4.60 7.94
C GLN A 1040 29.26 3.88 7.87
N GLU A 1041 29.12 2.91 6.96
CA GLU A 1041 27.90 2.08 6.79
C GLU A 1041 27.49 1.40 8.10
N ASN A 1042 28.47 0.81 8.81
CA ASN A 1042 28.21 0.08 10.04
C ASN A 1042 28.16 0.98 11.29
N THR A 1043 28.54 2.27 11.22
CA THR A 1043 28.44 3.20 12.36
C THR A 1043 26.99 3.43 12.75
N VAL A 1044 26.11 3.65 11.76
CA VAL A 1044 24.66 3.80 12.03
C VAL A 1044 24.14 2.56 12.74
N LYS A 1045 24.39 1.39 12.15
CA LYS A 1045 23.94 0.10 12.67
C LYS A 1045 24.48 -0.21 14.08
N ILE A 1046 25.79 -0.09 14.32
CA ILE A 1046 26.40 -0.42 15.62
C ILE A 1046 25.89 0.50 16.74
N TYR A 1047 25.61 1.77 16.44
CA TYR A 1047 25.06 2.68 17.44
C TYR A 1047 23.58 2.40 17.73
N ASP A 1048 22.79 2.09 16.69
CA ASP A 1048 21.36 1.86 16.82
C ASP A 1048 21.03 0.46 17.33
N ASP A 1049 21.79 -0.58 16.99
CA ASP A 1049 21.63 -1.94 17.53
C ASP A 1049 21.90 -1.99 19.05
N LEU A 1050 22.86 -1.22 19.55
CA LEU A 1050 23.13 -1.13 21.00
C LEU A 1050 21.90 -0.60 21.76
N LEU A 1051 21.20 0.38 21.19
CA LEU A 1051 19.94 0.90 21.73
C LEU A 1051 18.76 -0.04 21.42
N GLY A 1052 18.76 -0.70 20.26
CA GLY A 1052 17.75 -1.66 19.83
C GLY A 1052 17.63 -2.88 20.75
N LEU A 1053 18.73 -3.31 21.38
CA LEU A 1053 18.73 -4.34 22.41
C LEU A 1053 17.79 -4.02 23.61
N GLU A 1054 17.56 -2.74 23.93
CA GLU A 1054 16.58 -2.30 24.94
C GLU A 1054 15.15 -2.71 24.59
N THR A 1055 14.83 -2.74 23.29
CA THR A 1055 13.48 -3.03 22.77
C THR A 1055 13.14 -4.51 22.72
N THR A 1056 14.15 -5.37 22.51
CA THR A 1056 13.98 -6.84 22.41
C THR A 1056 13.41 -7.47 23.69
N GLY A 1057 13.47 -6.77 24.82
CA GLY A 1057 12.85 -7.16 26.09
C GLY A 1057 11.33 -6.96 26.20
N LYS A 1058 10.71 -6.20 25.29
CA LYS A 1058 9.27 -5.85 25.39
C LYS A 1058 8.37 -7.05 25.04
N LYS A 1059 8.14 -7.93 26.03
CA LYS A 1059 6.90 -8.73 26.10
C LYS A 1059 5.72 -7.77 25.89
N LYS A 1060 4.91 -8.00 24.85
CA LYS A 1060 3.65 -7.28 24.63
C LYS A 1060 2.70 -7.59 25.80
N TRP A 1061 2.70 -6.75 26.83
CA TRP A 1061 1.51 -6.54 27.63
C TRP A 1061 0.52 -5.70 26.82
N VAL A 1062 -0.76 -6.02 26.97
CA VAL A 1062 -1.80 -5.61 26.02
C VAL A 1062 -2.12 -4.13 26.20
N VAL A 1063 -1.76 -3.31 25.21
CA VAL A 1063 -2.44 -2.03 24.99
C VAL A 1063 -3.87 -2.37 24.54
N ARG A 1064 -4.84 -2.08 25.41
CA ARG A 1064 -6.22 -1.87 24.97
C ARG A 1064 -6.35 -0.42 24.54
N GLN A 1065 -7.03 -0.21 23.42
CA GLN A 1065 -7.74 1.04 23.17
C GLN A 1065 -9.25 0.75 23.19
N ASP A 1066 -10.04 1.80 23.36
CA ASP A 1066 -11.36 1.73 23.97
C ASP A 1066 -12.42 0.97 23.16
N GLY A 1067 -13.21 0.17 23.86
CA GLY A 1067 -14.50 -0.33 23.40
C GLY A 1067 -15.61 0.31 24.22
N VAL A 1068 -16.45 1.13 23.59
CA VAL A 1068 -17.64 1.69 24.25
C VAL A 1068 -18.69 0.58 24.45
N TYR A 1069 -19.32 0.61 25.63
CA TYR A 1069 -20.22 -0.39 26.20
C TYR A 1069 -21.35 -0.89 25.28
N LEU A 1070 -21.72 -2.18 25.44
CA LEU A 1070 -23.01 -2.57 26.04
C LEU A 1070 -23.00 -4.06 26.51
N SER A 1071 -23.92 -4.42 27.40
CA SER A 1071 -24.06 -5.74 28.10
C SER A 1071 -25.08 -6.68 27.41
N PRO A 1072 -25.41 -7.93 27.85
CA PRO A 1072 -24.91 -8.82 28.95
C PRO A 1072 -24.33 -10.17 28.39
N GLY A 1073 -24.12 -11.30 29.10
CA GLY A 1073 -24.17 -11.70 30.53
C GLY A 1073 -25.02 -12.96 30.83
N ARG A 1074 -24.61 -13.81 31.81
CA ARG A 1074 -25.15 -15.17 32.19
C ARG A 1074 -24.81 -16.30 31.18
N ASN A 1075 -24.78 -17.63 31.44
CA ASN A 1075 -24.70 -18.56 32.63
C ASN A 1075 -24.45 -20.02 32.08
N VAL A 1076 -24.08 -21.11 32.80
CA VAL A 1076 -23.27 -21.36 34.03
C VAL A 1076 -22.87 -22.87 34.12
N ALA A 1077 -21.57 -23.18 34.24
CA ALA A 1077 -20.96 -24.42 34.84
C ALA A 1077 -21.36 -25.82 34.22
N PRO A 1078 -21.07 -27.04 34.79
CA PRO A 1078 -20.73 -27.44 36.18
C PRO A 1078 -19.39 -28.19 36.44
N GLN A 1079 -18.79 -27.93 37.62
CA GLN A 1079 -18.18 -28.84 38.64
C GLN A 1079 -17.24 -30.00 38.22
N LYS A 1080 -16.19 -30.37 38.99
CA LYS A 1080 -16.00 -30.46 40.47
C LYS A 1080 -14.62 -29.89 40.87
N GLN A 1081 -14.50 -29.02 41.88
CA GLN A 1081 -14.62 -29.24 43.34
C GLN A 1081 -13.40 -29.97 43.95
N ASP A 1082 -12.52 -29.22 44.63
CA ASP A 1082 -12.16 -29.58 46.02
C ASP A 1082 -11.56 -28.42 46.86
N SER A 1083 -11.86 -28.44 48.17
CA SER A 1083 -11.32 -27.61 49.28
C SER A 1083 -11.29 -26.05 49.19
N MET A 1084 -11.78 -25.38 50.25
CA MET A 1084 -11.60 -23.94 50.48
C MET A 1084 -10.60 -23.69 51.63
N THR A 1085 -9.77 -22.66 51.53
CA THR A 1085 -9.22 -21.93 52.69
C THR A 1085 -9.26 -20.41 52.44
N MET A 1086 -9.33 -19.63 53.52
CA MET A 1086 -9.62 -18.19 53.49
C MET A 1086 -8.66 -17.37 52.61
N LYS A 1087 -9.20 -16.54 51.71
CA LYS A 1087 -8.43 -15.44 51.09
C LYS A 1087 -8.19 -14.34 52.12
N GLY A 1088 -6.96 -14.21 52.62
CA GLY A 1088 -6.51 -12.98 53.28
C GLY A 1088 -6.48 -11.82 52.28
N GLN A 1089 -6.81 -10.60 52.73
CA GLN A 1089 -6.75 -9.40 51.89
C GLN A 1089 -5.33 -9.21 51.34
N GLN A 1090 -5.17 -9.32 50.01
CA GLN A 1090 -3.88 -9.09 49.37
C GLN A 1090 -3.56 -7.59 49.42
N ARG A 1091 -2.48 -7.27 50.13
CA ARG A 1091 -2.02 -5.90 50.37
C ARG A 1091 -1.39 -5.33 49.10
N ASN A 1092 -1.86 -4.18 48.62
CA ASN A 1092 -1.16 -3.46 47.55
C ASN A 1092 0.20 -2.97 48.09
N ALA A 1093 1.30 -3.43 47.48
CA ALA A 1093 2.65 -3.16 47.94
C ALA A 1093 3.08 -1.69 47.72
N TYR A 1094 2.55 -1.02 46.70
CA TYR A 1094 2.77 0.39 46.41
C TYR A 1094 2.03 1.29 47.42
N ALA A 1095 0.77 0.97 47.72
CA ALA A 1095 0.00 1.64 48.77
C ALA A 1095 0.74 1.62 50.14
N ILE A 1096 1.33 0.47 50.48
CA ILE A 1096 2.16 0.33 51.69
C ILE A 1096 3.50 1.08 51.59
N SER A 1097 4.13 1.20 50.41
CA SER A 1097 5.38 1.96 50.27
C SER A 1097 5.13 3.46 50.41
N VAL A 1098 4.02 3.98 49.87
CA VAL A 1098 3.55 5.36 50.08
C VAL A 1098 3.32 5.63 51.57
N TRP A 1099 2.56 4.76 52.27
CA TRP A 1099 2.33 4.89 53.71
C TRP A 1099 3.63 4.92 54.52
N ARG A 1100 4.57 4.02 54.21
CA ARG A 1100 5.90 4.01 54.84
C ARG A 1100 6.67 5.32 54.57
N ARG A 1101 6.68 5.85 53.35
CA ARG A 1101 7.42 7.08 53.02
C ARG A 1101 6.81 8.30 53.72
N VAL A 1102 5.48 8.39 53.81
CA VAL A 1102 4.79 9.43 54.60
C VAL A 1102 5.13 9.30 56.10
N LYS A 1103 5.17 8.08 56.65
CA LYS A 1103 5.61 7.83 58.02
C LYS A 1103 7.04 8.32 58.27
N MET A 1104 7.99 7.99 57.39
CA MET A 1104 9.39 8.42 57.53
C MET A 1104 9.52 9.95 57.47
N LYS A 1105 8.81 10.62 56.56
CA LYS A 1105 8.73 12.10 56.53
C LYS A 1105 8.18 12.68 57.84
N LEU A 1106 7.09 12.12 58.38
CA LEU A 1106 6.47 12.58 59.63
C LEU A 1106 7.26 12.25 60.91
N GLU A 1107 8.10 11.21 60.91
CA GLU A 1107 9.05 10.93 61.99
C GLU A 1107 10.31 11.82 61.92
N GLY A 1108 10.62 12.38 60.75
CA GLY A 1108 11.85 13.12 60.48
C GLY A 1108 13.02 12.21 60.09
N ARG A 1109 12.77 11.13 59.33
CA ARG A 1109 13.73 10.13 58.85
C ARG A 1109 13.77 10.05 57.31
N ASP A 1110 13.68 11.20 56.66
CA ASP A 1110 13.73 11.39 55.20
C ASP A 1110 14.53 12.68 54.99
N PRO A 1111 15.65 12.66 54.24
CA PRO A 1111 16.04 11.64 53.26
C PRO A 1111 16.66 10.34 53.84
N ASP A 1112 17.32 10.38 55.00
CA ASP A 1112 18.04 9.23 55.58
C ASP A 1112 17.18 8.51 56.64
N PRO A 1113 16.86 7.21 56.46
CA PRO A 1113 16.14 6.40 57.44
C PRO A 1113 16.81 6.27 58.82
N SER A 1114 18.15 6.30 58.85
CA SER A 1114 18.96 6.02 60.04
C SER A 1114 19.03 7.23 60.98
N ARG A 1115 19.21 8.44 60.43
CA ARG A 1115 19.20 9.72 61.14
C ARG A 1115 17.77 10.19 61.44
N LYS A 1116 17.61 10.95 62.53
CA LYS A 1116 16.37 11.66 62.87
C LYS A 1116 16.62 13.16 62.91
N TYR A 1117 16.16 13.86 61.88
CA TYR A 1117 16.29 15.30 61.70
C TYR A 1117 15.30 16.07 62.59
N SER A 1118 15.69 17.24 63.07
CA SER A 1118 14.79 18.24 63.65
C SER A 1118 13.78 18.75 62.61
N ALA A 1119 12.86 19.63 63.02
CA ALA A 1119 11.97 20.29 62.08
C ALA A 1119 12.73 21.28 61.18
N GLN A 1120 13.70 22.01 61.75
CA GLN A 1120 14.48 23.03 61.05
C GLN A 1120 15.37 22.40 59.98
N GLU A 1121 16.22 21.42 60.34
CA GLU A 1121 17.11 20.73 59.39
C GLU A 1121 16.34 20.13 58.19
N GLN A 1122 15.12 19.63 58.40
CA GLN A 1122 14.33 19.03 57.33
C GLN A 1122 13.69 20.10 56.42
N VAL A 1123 13.36 21.29 56.96
CA VAL A 1123 12.91 22.43 56.16
C VAL A 1123 14.07 23.01 55.36
N ASP A 1124 15.22 23.25 56.00
CA ASP A 1124 16.42 23.79 55.36
C ASP A 1124 16.91 22.86 54.22
N TYR A 1125 16.88 21.55 54.45
CA TYR A 1125 17.15 20.53 53.42
C TYR A 1125 16.16 20.65 52.25
N VAL A 1126 14.84 20.63 52.51
CA VAL A 1126 13.81 20.65 51.46
C VAL A 1126 13.87 21.95 50.64
N ILE A 1127 14.08 23.10 51.27
CA ILE A 1127 14.25 24.38 50.55
C ILE A 1127 15.48 24.29 49.64
N ARG A 1128 16.63 23.88 50.18
CA ARG A 1128 17.90 23.78 49.43
C ARG A 1128 17.80 22.84 48.22
N GLU A 1129 17.11 21.69 48.34
CA GLU A 1129 16.87 20.80 47.20
C GLU A 1129 15.91 21.43 46.18
N ALA A 1130 14.84 22.11 46.63
CA ALA A 1130 13.84 22.72 45.76
C ALA A 1130 14.33 23.99 45.04
N THR A 1131 15.30 24.71 45.61
CA THR A 1131 15.96 25.88 44.98
C THR A 1131 17.32 25.55 44.38
N SER A 1132 17.68 24.27 44.25
CA SER A 1132 18.92 23.87 43.59
C SER A 1132 18.78 24.05 42.08
N LEU A 1133 19.65 24.87 41.48
CA LEU A 1133 19.66 25.09 40.03
C LEU A 1133 19.89 23.78 39.27
N ASP A 1134 20.71 22.87 39.82
CA ASP A 1134 20.97 21.55 39.23
C ASP A 1134 19.69 20.68 39.20
N ASN A 1135 18.87 20.74 40.25
CA ASN A 1135 17.59 20.02 40.29
C ASN A 1135 16.53 20.67 39.40
N LEU A 1136 16.50 22.00 39.34
CA LEU A 1136 15.54 22.78 38.53
C LEU A 1136 15.82 22.64 37.03
N ALA A 1137 17.08 22.63 36.60
CA ALA A 1137 17.48 22.44 35.20
C ALA A 1137 17.19 21.02 34.66
N LEU A 1138 16.95 20.05 35.54
CA LEU A 1138 16.58 18.67 35.20
C LEU A 1138 15.05 18.44 35.17
N LEU A 1139 14.23 19.47 35.41
CA LEU A 1139 12.78 19.37 35.27
C LEU A 1139 12.35 19.45 33.80
N TYR A 1140 11.24 18.79 33.47
CA TYR A 1140 10.64 18.83 32.15
C TYR A 1140 10.29 20.27 31.73
N GLU A 1141 10.52 20.63 30.47
CA GLU A 1141 10.35 21.99 29.92
C GLU A 1141 8.96 22.60 30.20
N GLY A 1142 7.90 21.78 30.15
CA GLY A 1142 6.52 22.21 30.46
C GLY A 1142 6.26 22.57 31.93
N TRP A 1143 7.24 22.39 32.81
CA TRP A 1143 7.24 22.88 34.20
C TRP A 1143 7.81 24.30 34.34
N THR A 1144 8.38 24.85 33.25
CA THR A 1144 8.93 26.21 33.13
C THR A 1144 9.75 26.72 34.33
N PRO A 1145 10.76 25.97 34.83
CA PRO A 1145 11.51 26.30 36.06
C PRO A 1145 12.40 27.54 35.99
N TRP A 1146 12.38 28.27 34.87
CA TRP A 1146 13.17 29.49 34.61
C TRP A 1146 12.33 30.78 34.62
N VAL A 1147 11.06 30.71 35.05
CA VAL A 1147 10.08 31.82 35.09
C VAL A 1147 9.56 32.02 36.52
#